data_AF-A0A2N2IHL0-F1
#
_entry.id   AF-A0A2N2IHL0-F1
#
_cell.length_a   1.000
_cell.length_b   1.000
_cell.length_c   1.000
_cell.angle_alpha   90.00
_cell.angle_beta   90.00
_cell.angle_gamma   90.00
#
_symmetry.space_group_name_H-M   'P 1'
#
loop_
_entity.id
_entity.type
_entity.pdbx_description
1 polymer ?
#
loop_
_entity_poly.entity_id
_entity_poly.type
_entity_poly.pdbx_seq_one_letter_code
_entity_poly.pdbx_strand_id
1 'polypeptide(L)'
;WAHGVLYEAPGIDAKTWGLEHPDNPFSFRQGLTYYKLAMEVDETVPLPPMLAPDHFKLNLNLAPADHAEQRRVYLAMAYRALGEAMHMMGDMTQPAHVRNDSHPLDEPIETRIFSEHVRAAAADPFLDPRLQPILASAGGTLQDPEGLVREVASFTNRHFYSEDTIHDKASKIIPNNYDALLAHAYPSPQFSDLHESATLVQGYLIKRRVKRYEGQGGAFDWTRVPMAQERLSFHWFDPDQSIWNDPLESAASFAGATGRYHIPNAYAPNQAKVLLPIAIHANADLMDMFFPTMELTSAFAEKGVEKGEAPGGGEYSRYVVEVETDMTHHQGQDVAWKAYNLAIEYTGPATLVIARDGKPVKERALHFRKGRLEAIEKPDGTFEKKKLRLYAPLGEHALIEEEEFYRIEDGQTAHVEIEAGTRRFGSEPWPFKQQEKVVTIQPPRIVTYEMAEGASQVTHEFEAAARPDDAYRFVWDFDDGASFSEDVPPGGSSKTSHTYTNLKAGDNFRPKVRLESASGALLAKDSISIDITEKEDAAPPAPAVDEGGGRWMLTRTWQDILEGTRFQTVKVQGGETSATIHISVKDRTATWVFDYAGSWSPLPVSAAPGEEVEIRLKVDRAEGSTGPVWWHHGPAWAPPGASPEISPTTSPRRCSTGRSGLRCPPRSPIWSSARWPIAWSLRRGTTTTAHSRSASRRWRWRLAG
;
A
#
# COMPACT_ATOMS: atom_id res chain seq x y z
N TRP A 1 -50.41 26.47 -19.65
CA TRP A 1 -49.60 25.66 -20.59
C TRP A 1 -50.01 24.22 -20.40
N ALA A 2 -50.06 23.44 -21.48
CA ALA A 2 -50.73 22.15 -21.53
C ALA A 2 -49.96 21.04 -20.77
N HIS A 3 -50.49 20.58 -19.63
CA HIS A 3 -49.99 19.40 -18.91
C HIS A 3 -51.00 18.24 -19.01
N GLY A 4 -51.41 17.93 -20.24
CA GLY A 4 -52.39 16.90 -20.57
C GLY A 4 -51.79 15.69 -21.29
N VAL A 5 -50.53 15.36 -21.02
CA VAL A 5 -49.93 14.11 -21.49
C VAL A 5 -49.73 13.23 -20.27
N LEU A 6 -50.33 12.04 -20.30
CA LEU A 6 -49.97 10.95 -19.41
C LEU A 6 -48.44 10.83 -19.42
N TYR A 7 -47.78 11.27 -18.35
CA TYR A 7 -46.47 10.70 -18.02
C TYR A 7 -46.77 9.27 -17.57
N GLU A 8 -47.03 8.39 -18.55
CA GLU A 8 -46.77 6.97 -18.38
C GLU A 8 -45.34 6.87 -17.86
N ALA A 9 -45.14 6.03 -16.84
CA ALA A 9 -43.89 5.85 -16.11
C ALA A 9 -42.65 6.21 -16.94
N PRO A 10 -41.72 7.05 -16.45
CA PRO A 10 -40.52 7.39 -17.20
C PRO A 10 -39.92 6.09 -17.73
N GLY A 11 -39.73 6.02 -19.06
CA GLY A 11 -39.32 4.78 -19.73
C GLY A 11 -37.96 4.24 -19.26
N ILE A 12 -37.27 4.98 -18.40
CA ILE A 12 -35.98 4.68 -17.79
C ILE A 12 -36.04 5.16 -16.33
N ASP A 13 -35.68 4.30 -15.37
CA ASP A 13 -35.60 4.68 -13.96
C ASP A 13 -34.35 5.53 -13.66
N ALA A 14 -34.43 6.37 -12.62
CA ALA A 14 -33.35 7.30 -12.26
C ALA A 14 -32.01 6.62 -11.93
N LYS A 15 -32.06 5.40 -11.35
CA LYS A 15 -30.86 4.61 -11.06
C LYS A 15 -30.17 4.21 -12.36
N THR A 16 -30.91 3.64 -13.32
CA THR A 16 -30.36 3.29 -14.65
C THR A 16 -29.83 4.54 -15.36
N TRP A 17 -30.60 5.64 -15.40
CA TRP A 17 -30.20 6.89 -16.03
C TRP A 17 -28.91 7.48 -15.42
N GLY A 18 -28.85 7.57 -14.09
CA GLY A 18 -27.75 8.18 -13.36
C GLY A 18 -26.48 7.32 -13.35
N LEU A 19 -26.60 6.00 -13.34
CA LEU A 19 -25.45 5.12 -13.20
C LEU A 19 -24.84 4.67 -14.53
N GLU A 20 -25.64 4.30 -15.53
CA GLU A 20 -25.09 3.58 -16.69
C GLU A 20 -25.83 3.71 -18.03
N HIS A 21 -26.93 4.47 -18.11
CA HIS A 21 -27.69 4.55 -19.36
C HIS A 21 -26.84 5.12 -20.51
N PRO A 22 -26.81 4.48 -21.70
CA PRO A 22 -25.93 4.86 -22.80
C PRO A 22 -26.23 6.26 -23.36
N ASP A 23 -27.50 6.69 -23.33
CA ASP A 23 -27.88 8.03 -23.78
C ASP A 23 -27.55 9.14 -22.76
N ASN A 24 -27.07 8.78 -21.56
CA ASN A 24 -26.57 9.76 -20.60
C ASN A 24 -25.03 9.83 -20.68
N PRO A 25 -24.45 10.82 -21.38
CA PRO A 25 -23.00 10.96 -21.49
C PRO A 25 -22.33 11.35 -20.16
N PHE A 26 -23.12 11.63 -19.12
CA PHE A 26 -22.65 11.99 -17.79
C PHE A 26 -23.19 11.03 -16.72
N SER A 27 -23.44 9.78 -17.09
CA SER A 27 -23.69 8.72 -16.12
C SER A 27 -22.43 8.42 -15.29
N PHE A 28 -22.60 7.86 -14.09
CA PHE A 28 -21.49 7.54 -13.19
C PHE A 28 -20.42 6.65 -13.86
N ARG A 29 -20.85 5.60 -14.57
CA ARG A 29 -19.96 4.73 -15.36
C ARG A 29 -19.19 5.50 -16.43
N GLN A 30 -19.84 6.44 -17.12
CA GLN A 30 -19.19 7.27 -18.12
C GLN A 30 -18.19 8.22 -17.48
N GLY A 31 -18.47 8.72 -16.27
CA GLY A 31 -17.52 9.48 -15.44
C GLY A 31 -16.24 8.71 -15.12
N LEU A 32 -16.36 7.45 -14.67
CA LEU A 32 -15.19 6.57 -14.46
C LEU A 32 -14.41 6.32 -15.75
N THR A 33 -15.13 6.18 -16.88
CA THR A 33 -14.52 6.01 -18.20
C THR A 33 -13.72 7.25 -18.61
N TYR A 34 -14.26 8.46 -18.40
CA TYR A 34 -13.52 9.69 -18.63
C TYR A 34 -12.32 9.84 -17.70
N TYR A 35 -12.47 9.46 -16.42
CA TYR A 35 -11.33 9.46 -15.49
C TYR A 35 -10.24 8.52 -15.98
N LYS A 36 -10.59 7.30 -16.40
CA LYS A 36 -9.64 6.36 -17.03
C LYS A 36 -8.97 6.96 -18.26
N LEU A 37 -9.73 7.55 -19.19
CA LEU A 37 -9.19 8.19 -20.38
C LEU A 37 -8.21 9.33 -20.06
N ALA A 38 -8.49 10.12 -19.01
CA ALA A 38 -7.56 11.15 -18.56
C ALA A 38 -6.23 10.59 -18.06
N MET A 39 -6.24 9.37 -17.51
CA MET A 39 -5.07 8.70 -16.95
C MET A 39 -4.30 7.89 -18.02
N GLU A 40 -4.81 7.82 -19.25
CA GLU A 40 -4.31 6.93 -20.31
C GLU A 40 -4.09 7.65 -21.65
N VAL A 41 -3.84 8.96 -21.61
CA VAL A 41 -3.55 9.73 -22.82
C VAL A 41 -2.17 9.36 -23.36
N ASP A 42 -2.16 8.61 -24.47
CA ASP A 42 -0.97 8.26 -25.25
C ASP A 42 -0.53 9.46 -26.12
N GLU A 43 0.59 10.08 -25.74
CA GLU A 43 1.14 11.27 -26.40
C GLU A 43 1.72 10.98 -27.79
N THR A 44 1.86 9.70 -28.16
CA THR A 44 2.31 9.28 -29.49
C THR A 44 1.18 9.28 -30.53
N VAL A 45 -0.07 9.35 -30.07
CA VAL A 45 -1.25 9.37 -30.94
C VAL A 45 -1.63 10.81 -31.27
N PRO A 46 -1.96 11.16 -32.53
CA PRO A 46 -2.44 12.49 -32.88
C PRO A 46 -3.66 12.91 -32.03
N LEU A 47 -3.75 14.20 -31.72
CA LEU A 47 -4.90 14.73 -30.99
C LEU A 47 -6.20 14.42 -31.74
N PRO A 48 -7.24 13.94 -31.03
CA PRO A 48 -8.54 13.77 -31.65
C PRO A 48 -9.14 15.14 -31.99
N PRO A 49 -9.86 15.27 -33.12
CA PRO A 49 -10.50 16.53 -33.50
C PRO A 49 -11.60 16.96 -32.52
N MET A 50 -12.18 16.01 -31.77
CA MET A 50 -13.22 16.25 -30.76
C MET A 50 -13.24 15.08 -29.76
N LEU A 51 -13.43 15.37 -28.46
CA LEU A 51 -13.36 14.37 -27.39
C LEU A 51 -14.70 13.75 -26.99
N ALA A 52 -15.82 14.39 -27.33
CA ALA A 52 -17.15 13.89 -27.01
C ALA A 52 -18.11 14.14 -28.19
N PRO A 53 -19.06 13.23 -28.45
CA PRO A 53 -20.06 13.43 -29.49
C PRO A 53 -21.00 14.59 -29.14
N ASP A 54 -21.58 15.21 -30.17
CA ASP A 54 -22.62 16.21 -30.01
C ASP A 54 -23.79 15.63 -29.19
N HIS A 55 -24.08 16.25 -28.07
CA HIS A 55 -25.17 15.85 -27.18
C HIS A 55 -25.84 17.11 -26.62
N PHE A 56 -27.15 17.09 -26.35
CA PHE A 56 -27.87 18.29 -25.89
C PHE A 56 -27.31 18.84 -24.55
N LYS A 57 -26.69 17.98 -23.74
CA LYS A 57 -25.99 18.36 -22.49
C LYS A 57 -24.59 18.98 -22.73
N LEU A 58 -24.06 18.90 -23.94
CA LEU A 58 -22.75 19.35 -24.40
C LEU A 58 -22.91 20.35 -25.54
N ASN A 59 -23.05 21.63 -25.21
CA ASN A 59 -23.03 22.71 -26.20
C ASN A 59 -21.68 23.44 -26.17
N LEU A 60 -20.59 22.67 -26.23
CA LEU A 60 -19.20 23.16 -26.16
C LEU A 60 -18.34 22.39 -27.17
N ASN A 61 -17.45 23.10 -27.87
CA ASN A 61 -16.43 22.47 -28.70
C ASN A 61 -15.29 21.96 -27.81
N LEU A 62 -15.17 20.64 -27.67
CA LEU A 62 -14.17 19.97 -26.83
C LEU A 62 -13.00 19.43 -27.67
N ALA A 63 -12.36 20.32 -28.43
CA ALA A 63 -11.15 20.03 -29.19
C ALA A 63 -9.90 20.47 -28.38
N PRO A 64 -9.03 19.55 -27.96
CA PRO A 64 -7.84 19.90 -27.18
C PRO A 64 -6.74 20.49 -28.07
N ALA A 65 -6.00 21.48 -27.57
CA ALA A 65 -4.83 22.06 -28.24
C ALA A 65 -3.57 21.20 -28.08
N ASP A 66 -3.45 20.44 -26.99
CA ASP A 66 -2.36 19.52 -26.69
C ASP A 66 -2.82 18.34 -25.82
N HIS A 67 -1.96 17.34 -25.60
CA HIS A 67 -2.29 16.15 -24.81
C HIS A 67 -2.51 16.47 -23.31
N ALA A 68 -1.92 17.54 -22.80
CA ALA A 68 -2.15 17.98 -21.42
C ALA A 68 -3.54 18.60 -21.26
N GLU A 69 -4.02 19.37 -22.23
CA GLU A 69 -5.40 19.84 -22.31
C GLU A 69 -6.36 18.67 -22.53
N GLN A 70 -6.00 17.68 -23.36
CA GLN A 70 -6.81 16.47 -23.53
C GLN A 70 -7.08 15.77 -22.19
N ARG A 71 -6.04 15.56 -21.35
CA ARG A 71 -6.21 15.00 -19.99
C ARG A 71 -7.15 15.84 -19.13
N ARG A 72 -6.96 17.17 -19.14
CA ARG A 72 -7.77 18.11 -18.35
C ARG A 72 -9.24 18.11 -18.78
N VAL A 73 -9.52 18.05 -20.08
CA VAL A 73 -10.89 17.97 -20.60
C VAL A 73 -11.56 16.65 -20.20
N TYR A 74 -10.85 15.52 -20.28
CA TYR A 74 -11.37 14.25 -19.78
C TYR A 74 -11.67 14.31 -18.28
N LEU A 75 -10.81 14.91 -17.45
CA LEU A 75 -11.09 15.11 -16.02
C LEU A 75 -12.30 16.01 -15.79
N ALA A 76 -12.45 17.09 -16.55
CA ALA A 76 -13.61 17.97 -16.45
C ALA A 76 -14.93 17.22 -16.73
N MET A 77 -14.94 16.37 -17.77
CA MET A 77 -16.08 15.52 -18.07
C MET A 77 -16.32 14.46 -16.99
N ALA A 78 -15.25 13.89 -16.43
CA ALA A 78 -15.32 12.94 -15.32
C ALA A 78 -16.00 13.57 -14.08
N TYR A 79 -15.56 14.76 -13.67
CA TYR A 79 -16.14 15.45 -12.51
C TYR A 79 -17.55 15.98 -12.75
N ARG A 80 -17.86 16.36 -13.99
CA ARG A 80 -19.24 16.68 -14.36
C ARG A 80 -20.15 15.46 -14.17
N ALA A 81 -19.73 14.29 -14.69
CA ALA A 81 -20.47 13.05 -14.53
C ALA A 81 -20.62 12.63 -13.06
N LEU A 82 -19.57 12.78 -12.25
CA LEU A 82 -19.65 12.57 -10.81
C LEU A 82 -20.70 13.50 -10.16
N GLY A 83 -20.69 14.80 -10.50
CA GLY A 83 -21.67 15.76 -9.99
C GLY A 83 -23.11 15.44 -10.39
N GLU A 84 -23.35 15.05 -11.65
CA GLU A 84 -24.67 14.63 -12.12
C GLU A 84 -25.13 13.33 -11.41
N ALA A 85 -24.23 12.37 -11.19
CA ALA A 85 -24.54 11.15 -10.43
C ALA A 85 -24.84 11.45 -8.95
N MET A 86 -24.08 12.36 -8.33
CA MET A 86 -24.31 12.79 -6.95
C MET A 86 -25.65 13.52 -6.78
N HIS A 87 -26.04 14.30 -7.78
CA HIS A 87 -27.37 14.92 -7.82
C HIS A 87 -28.48 13.86 -7.83
N MET A 88 -28.37 12.84 -8.70
CA MET A 88 -29.33 11.72 -8.74
C MET A 88 -29.37 10.92 -7.45
N MET A 89 -28.24 10.72 -6.77
CA MET A 89 -28.22 10.11 -5.43
C MET A 89 -28.92 10.99 -4.39
N GLY A 90 -28.75 12.30 -4.46
CA GLY A 90 -29.49 13.27 -3.65
C GLY A 90 -31.01 13.10 -3.82
N ASP A 91 -31.48 12.95 -5.06
CA ASP A 91 -32.90 12.74 -5.36
C ASP A 91 -33.45 11.45 -4.74
N MET A 92 -32.62 10.43 -4.47
CA MET A 92 -33.05 9.22 -3.74
C MET A 92 -33.41 9.48 -2.28
N THR A 93 -33.08 10.67 -1.76
CA THR A 93 -33.54 11.15 -0.45
C THR A 93 -34.75 12.06 -0.54
N GLN A 94 -35.27 12.33 -1.74
CA GLN A 94 -36.48 13.11 -1.92
C GLN A 94 -37.71 12.17 -2.02
N PRO A 95 -38.68 12.22 -1.09
CA PRO A 95 -39.80 11.30 -1.08
C PRO A 95 -40.61 11.26 -2.37
N ALA A 96 -40.77 12.37 -3.08
CA ALA A 96 -41.47 12.37 -4.36
C ALA A 96 -40.73 11.62 -5.48
N HIS A 97 -39.40 11.70 -5.51
CA HIS A 97 -38.60 11.14 -6.60
C HIS A 97 -38.49 9.62 -6.54
N VAL A 98 -38.68 9.04 -5.35
CA VAL A 98 -38.62 7.58 -5.14
C VAL A 98 -39.98 6.88 -5.31
N ARG A 99 -41.03 7.61 -5.72
CA ARG A 99 -42.40 7.09 -5.88
C ARG A 99 -42.76 6.75 -7.31
N ASN A 100 -42.07 7.36 -8.26
CA ASN A 100 -42.25 7.14 -9.69
C ASN A 100 -43.69 7.42 -10.18
N ASP A 101 -44.28 8.54 -9.74
CA ASP A 101 -45.70 8.86 -9.93
C ASP A 101 -45.96 10.24 -10.56
N SER A 102 -44.96 10.77 -11.28
CA SER A 102 -44.99 12.05 -12.00
C SER A 102 -45.08 13.31 -11.15
N HIS A 103 -45.28 13.17 -9.83
CA HIS A 103 -45.25 14.24 -8.84
C HIS A 103 -45.94 15.56 -9.29
N PRO A 104 -47.28 15.57 -9.47
CA PRO A 104 -48.01 16.73 -9.99
C PRO A 104 -48.22 17.89 -9.01
N LEU A 105 -47.96 17.71 -7.71
CA LEU A 105 -48.06 18.77 -6.68
C LEU A 105 -46.67 19.22 -6.24
N ASP A 106 -46.53 20.46 -5.77
CA ASP A 106 -45.25 20.98 -5.28
C ASP A 106 -44.81 20.28 -3.97
N GLU A 107 -43.55 19.80 -3.90
CA GLU A 107 -42.98 19.23 -2.67
C GLU A 107 -42.49 20.32 -1.69
N PRO A 108 -42.90 20.25 -0.41
CA PRO A 108 -42.38 21.12 0.66
C PRO A 108 -40.85 21.15 0.79
N ILE A 109 -40.18 20.01 0.63
CA ILE A 109 -38.72 19.90 0.79
C ILE A 109 -38.00 20.70 -0.32
N GLU A 110 -38.44 20.61 -1.57
CA GLU A 110 -37.82 21.36 -2.68
C GLU A 110 -38.00 22.87 -2.52
N THR A 111 -39.15 23.28 -1.98
CA THR A 111 -39.51 24.69 -1.87
C THR A 111 -38.90 25.38 -0.64
N ARG A 112 -38.67 24.64 0.45
CA ARG A 112 -38.36 25.22 1.77
C ARG A 112 -36.99 24.86 2.32
N ILE A 113 -36.22 24.03 1.62
CA ILE A 113 -34.85 23.71 2.01
C ILE A 113 -33.85 24.60 1.26
N PHE A 114 -32.96 25.20 2.03
CA PHE A 114 -31.95 26.16 1.57
C PHE A 114 -30.56 25.75 2.04
N SER A 115 -29.54 26.47 1.56
CA SER A 115 -28.14 26.17 1.84
C SER A 115 -27.81 26.15 3.34
N GLU A 116 -28.47 26.97 4.19
CA GLU A 116 -28.25 26.90 5.64
C GLU A 116 -28.67 25.58 6.26
N HIS A 117 -29.72 24.94 5.76
CA HIS A 117 -30.18 23.63 6.24
C HIS A 117 -29.17 22.54 5.91
N VAL A 118 -28.61 22.59 4.71
CA VAL A 118 -27.53 21.68 4.28
C VAL A 118 -26.29 21.86 5.14
N ARG A 119 -25.88 23.11 5.40
CA ARG A 119 -24.74 23.40 6.29
C ARG A 119 -24.98 22.91 7.72
N ALA A 120 -26.19 23.08 8.24
CA ALA A 120 -26.55 22.59 9.57
C ALA A 120 -26.51 21.06 9.64
N ALA A 121 -27.07 20.36 8.65
CA ALA A 121 -27.04 18.91 8.55
C ALA A 121 -25.61 18.36 8.42
N ALA A 122 -24.71 19.08 7.73
CA ALA A 122 -23.30 18.69 7.62
C ALA A 122 -22.52 18.94 8.93
N ALA A 123 -22.89 19.95 9.72
CA ALA A 123 -22.19 20.31 10.95
C ALA A 123 -22.51 19.37 12.13
N ASP A 124 -23.75 18.87 12.19
CA ASP A 124 -24.22 17.93 13.21
C ASP A 124 -25.08 16.84 12.54
N PRO A 125 -24.45 15.87 11.86
CA PRO A 125 -25.15 14.89 11.05
C PRO A 125 -25.90 13.90 11.95
N PHE A 126 -27.23 14.00 11.90
CA PHE A 126 -28.11 13.04 12.54
C PHE A 126 -28.52 11.94 11.56
N LEU A 127 -27.79 10.81 11.59
CA LEU A 127 -28.03 9.68 10.70
C LEU A 127 -28.93 8.62 11.33
N ASP A 128 -29.86 8.08 10.54
CA ASP A 128 -30.70 6.97 10.98
C ASP A 128 -29.87 5.69 11.22
N PRO A 129 -29.96 5.06 12.42
CA PRO A 129 -29.25 3.82 12.73
C PRO A 129 -29.53 2.66 11.77
N ARG A 130 -30.66 2.68 11.03
CA ARG A 130 -31.00 1.67 10.03
C ARG A 130 -30.13 1.77 8.77
N LEU A 131 -29.64 2.96 8.44
CA LEU A 131 -28.78 3.22 7.28
C LEU A 131 -27.29 3.24 7.63
N GLN A 132 -26.93 3.49 8.89
CA GLN A 132 -25.53 3.53 9.30
C GLN A 132 -24.71 2.27 8.89
N PRO A 133 -25.21 1.03 9.02
CA PRO A 133 -24.42 -0.16 8.65
C PRO A 133 -24.09 -0.26 7.16
N ILE A 134 -24.83 0.43 6.30
CA ILE A 134 -24.67 0.36 4.83
C ILE A 134 -24.01 1.60 4.23
N LEU A 135 -23.69 2.61 5.04
CA LEU A 135 -23.02 3.84 4.62
C LEU A 135 -21.59 3.84 5.15
N ALA A 136 -20.60 3.66 4.28
CA ALA A 136 -19.19 3.56 4.65
C ALA A 136 -18.66 4.81 5.34
N SER A 137 -19.02 5.98 4.84
CA SER A 137 -18.66 7.28 5.43
C SER A 137 -19.24 7.49 6.84
N ALA A 138 -20.19 6.66 7.28
CA ALA A 138 -20.75 6.64 8.64
C ALA A 138 -20.27 5.44 9.48
N GLY A 139 -19.24 4.72 9.03
CA GLY A 139 -18.67 3.54 9.69
C GLY A 139 -19.32 2.21 9.27
N GLY A 140 -20.17 2.22 8.26
CA GLY A 140 -20.76 1.02 7.64
C GLY A 140 -19.83 0.35 6.63
N THR A 141 -20.42 -0.49 5.76
CA THR A 141 -19.70 -1.17 4.66
C THR A 141 -19.99 -0.47 3.34
N LEU A 142 -18.95 -0.24 2.54
CA LEU A 142 -19.07 0.34 1.20
C LEU A 142 -19.88 -0.60 0.29
N GLN A 143 -20.97 -0.07 -0.26
CA GLN A 143 -21.82 -0.78 -1.22
C GLN A 143 -21.28 -0.60 -2.64
N ASP A 144 -21.76 -1.41 -3.59
CA ASP A 144 -21.67 -1.04 -5.00
C ASP A 144 -22.65 0.10 -5.34
N PRO A 145 -22.43 0.84 -6.45
CA PRO A 145 -23.27 2.00 -6.78
C PRO A 145 -24.77 1.69 -6.88
N GLU A 146 -25.14 0.54 -7.44
CA GLU A 146 -26.53 0.14 -7.59
C GLU A 146 -27.17 -0.20 -6.24
N GLY A 147 -26.43 -0.97 -5.42
CA GLY A 147 -26.79 -1.29 -4.05
C GLY A 147 -27.06 -0.03 -3.22
N LEU A 148 -26.14 0.94 -3.26
CA LEU A 148 -26.27 2.19 -2.52
C LEU A 148 -27.55 2.96 -2.91
N VAL A 149 -27.77 3.17 -4.22
CA VAL A 149 -28.97 3.86 -4.73
C VAL A 149 -30.23 3.16 -4.25
N ARG A 150 -30.28 1.82 -4.36
CA ARG A 150 -31.44 1.04 -3.97
C ARG A 150 -31.77 1.16 -2.49
N GLU A 151 -30.77 1.04 -1.62
CA GLU A 151 -31.01 1.07 -0.17
C GLU A 151 -31.45 2.47 0.31
N VAL A 152 -30.82 3.53 -0.20
CA VAL A 152 -31.21 4.92 0.10
C VAL A 152 -32.64 5.19 -0.39
N ALA A 153 -32.94 4.87 -1.65
CA ALA A 153 -34.27 5.06 -2.22
C ALA A 153 -35.34 4.25 -1.47
N SER A 154 -35.03 3.00 -1.11
CA SER A 154 -35.94 2.11 -0.38
C SER A 154 -36.24 2.64 1.02
N PHE A 155 -35.24 3.20 1.71
CA PHE A 155 -35.44 3.82 3.01
C PHE A 155 -36.38 5.03 2.90
N THR A 156 -36.10 5.95 1.97
CA THR A 156 -36.90 7.14 1.75
C THR A 156 -38.35 6.77 1.40
N ASN A 157 -38.53 5.86 0.43
CA ASN A 157 -39.84 5.37 -0.01
C ASN A 157 -40.60 4.67 1.13
N ARG A 158 -39.92 3.93 2.01
CA ARG A 158 -40.60 3.23 3.11
C ARG A 158 -41.09 4.20 4.18
N HIS A 159 -40.35 5.25 4.48
CA HIS A 159 -40.52 6.01 5.72
C HIS A 159 -41.09 7.43 5.57
N PHE A 160 -41.15 7.98 4.36
CA PHE A 160 -41.62 9.35 4.13
C PHE A 160 -42.76 9.39 3.12
N TYR A 161 -43.74 10.26 3.35
CA TYR A 161 -44.72 10.63 2.32
C TYR A 161 -44.15 11.71 1.41
N SER A 162 -44.63 11.75 0.17
CA SER A 162 -44.70 12.97 -0.65
C SER A 162 -46.12 13.52 -0.61
N GLU A 163 -46.32 14.78 -0.96
CA GLU A 163 -47.65 15.44 -0.97
C GLU A 163 -48.67 14.65 -1.80
N ASP A 164 -48.20 14.01 -2.87
CA ASP A 164 -49.00 13.20 -3.78
C ASP A 164 -49.34 11.81 -3.27
N THR A 165 -48.57 11.26 -2.32
CA THR A 165 -48.58 9.81 -2.00
C THR A 165 -49.16 9.46 -0.65
N ILE A 166 -49.79 10.41 0.03
CA ILE A 166 -50.44 10.16 1.32
C ILE A 166 -51.59 9.16 1.11
N HIS A 167 -51.33 7.89 1.44
CA HIS A 167 -52.25 6.79 1.30
C HIS A 167 -52.35 6.00 2.60
N ASP A 168 -53.57 5.65 2.99
CA ASP A 168 -53.81 4.76 4.12
C ASP A 168 -54.99 3.83 3.81
N LYS A 169 -54.69 2.55 3.71
CA LYS A 169 -55.67 1.54 3.30
C LYS A 169 -56.77 1.35 4.35
N ALA A 170 -56.42 1.36 5.64
CA ALA A 170 -57.38 1.13 6.73
C ALA A 170 -58.39 2.27 6.84
N SER A 171 -57.94 3.50 6.66
CA SER A 171 -58.75 4.73 6.71
C SER A 171 -59.37 5.10 5.36
N LYS A 172 -59.12 4.30 4.30
CA LYS A 172 -59.59 4.52 2.93
C LYS A 172 -59.16 5.89 2.37
N ILE A 173 -57.95 6.33 2.70
CA ILE A 173 -57.37 7.54 2.15
C ILE A 173 -56.75 7.21 0.79
N ILE A 174 -57.17 7.94 -0.23
CA ILE A 174 -56.68 7.82 -1.60
C ILE A 174 -55.57 8.87 -1.78
N PRO A 175 -54.46 8.55 -2.47
CA PRO A 175 -53.40 9.51 -2.78
C PRO A 175 -53.92 10.72 -3.59
N ASN A 176 -53.14 11.79 -3.61
CA ASN A 176 -53.49 13.04 -4.29
C ASN A 176 -53.05 13.07 -5.76
N ASN A 177 -52.39 12.01 -6.26
CA ASN A 177 -52.08 11.88 -7.67
C ASN A 177 -53.34 11.60 -8.51
N TYR A 178 -53.37 12.14 -9.72
CA TYR A 178 -54.56 12.16 -10.58
C TYR A 178 -55.11 10.75 -10.94
N ASP A 179 -56.43 10.70 -11.09
CA ASP A 179 -57.33 9.56 -11.38
C ASP A 179 -57.60 8.58 -10.20
N ALA A 180 -58.73 8.79 -9.52
CA ALA A 180 -59.24 7.91 -8.47
C ALA A 180 -59.53 6.47 -8.96
N LEU A 181 -59.63 6.24 -10.28
CA LEU A 181 -59.78 4.91 -10.88
C LEU A 181 -58.44 4.18 -11.07
N LEU A 182 -57.31 4.91 -11.06
CA LEU A 182 -55.95 4.40 -11.21
C LEU A 182 -55.09 4.55 -9.95
N ALA A 183 -55.66 5.12 -8.88
CA ALA A 183 -54.96 5.40 -7.62
C ALA A 183 -54.07 4.24 -7.18
N HIS A 184 -52.76 4.46 -7.28
CA HIS A 184 -51.76 3.48 -6.90
C HIS A 184 -51.86 3.23 -5.39
N ALA A 185 -51.99 1.96 -5.01
CA ALA A 185 -51.90 1.58 -3.60
C ALA A 185 -50.43 1.68 -3.18
N TYR A 186 -50.11 2.65 -2.32
CA TYR A 186 -48.78 2.77 -1.73
C TYR A 186 -48.70 1.90 -0.47
N PRO A 187 -47.88 0.85 -0.44
CA PRO A 187 -47.85 -0.07 0.70
C PRO A 187 -47.21 0.55 1.97
N SER A 188 -46.46 1.65 1.83
CA SER A 188 -45.72 2.28 2.92
C SER A 188 -45.39 3.75 2.59
N PRO A 189 -45.36 4.65 3.59
CA PRO A 189 -45.82 4.41 4.96
C PRO A 189 -47.35 4.32 5.04
N GLN A 190 -47.88 3.58 6.02
CA GLN A 190 -49.29 3.62 6.42
C GLN A 190 -49.44 4.39 7.74
N PHE A 191 -50.63 4.89 8.07
CA PHE A 191 -50.82 5.61 9.33
C PHE A 191 -50.58 4.73 10.56
N SER A 192 -50.75 3.41 10.42
CA SER A 192 -50.39 2.43 11.46
C SER A 192 -48.88 2.35 11.75
N ASP A 193 -48.05 2.83 10.83
CA ASP A 193 -46.58 2.80 10.96
C ASP A 193 -46.05 4.11 11.60
N LEU A 194 -46.94 5.03 11.94
CA LEU A 194 -46.64 6.39 12.40
C LEU A 194 -47.24 6.65 13.78
N HIS A 195 -46.67 7.62 14.48
CA HIS A 195 -47.25 8.12 15.72
C HIS A 195 -48.39 9.11 15.42
N GLU A 196 -49.65 8.70 15.67
CA GLU A 196 -50.79 9.62 15.61
C GLU A 196 -50.77 10.56 16.82
N SER A 197 -50.72 11.85 16.56
CA SER A 197 -50.94 12.91 17.54
C SER A 197 -52.12 13.79 17.12
N ALA A 198 -52.62 14.61 18.04
CA ALA A 198 -53.67 15.56 17.72
C ALA A 198 -53.48 16.87 18.46
N THR A 199 -53.68 17.98 17.75
CA THR A 199 -53.54 19.34 18.29
C THR A 199 -54.86 20.09 18.15
N LEU A 200 -55.15 21.00 19.09
CA LEU A 200 -56.28 21.91 18.99
C LEU A 200 -55.85 23.19 18.27
N VAL A 201 -56.42 23.42 17.08
CA VAL A 201 -56.17 24.61 16.27
C VAL A 201 -57.32 25.61 16.45
N GLN A 202 -57.00 26.88 16.63
CA GLN A 202 -57.98 27.96 16.76
C GLN A 202 -58.55 28.33 15.38
N GLY A 203 -59.88 28.38 15.26
CA GLY A 203 -60.54 28.99 14.10
C GLY A 203 -61.28 30.27 14.47
N TYR A 204 -61.96 30.90 13.50
CA TYR A 204 -62.72 32.13 13.73
C TYR A 204 -63.81 31.99 14.82
N LEU A 205 -64.46 30.83 14.90
CA LEU A 205 -65.63 30.62 15.80
C LEU A 205 -65.41 29.53 16.85
N ILE A 206 -64.63 28.48 16.52
CA ILE A 206 -64.41 27.32 17.39
C ILE A 206 -62.98 26.79 17.25
N LYS A 207 -62.51 26.06 18.27
CA LYS A 207 -61.31 25.23 18.17
C LYS A 207 -61.65 23.91 17.47
N ARG A 208 -60.74 23.41 16.64
CA ARG A 208 -60.84 22.10 15.97
C ARG A 208 -59.69 21.21 16.39
N ARG A 209 -59.99 19.95 16.69
CA ARG A 209 -58.96 18.91 16.86
C ARG A 209 -58.49 18.49 15.47
N VAL A 210 -57.19 18.57 15.24
CA VAL A 210 -56.52 18.26 13.97
C VAL A 210 -55.59 17.09 14.21
N LYS A 211 -55.76 16.01 13.45
CA LYS A 211 -54.83 14.88 13.52
C LYS A 211 -53.53 15.19 12.78
N ARG A 212 -52.42 14.72 13.34
CA ARG A 212 -51.07 14.80 12.78
C ARG A 212 -50.43 13.41 12.90
N TYR A 213 -49.55 13.10 11.96
CA TYR A 213 -48.77 11.87 11.97
C TYR A 213 -47.29 12.22 11.93
N GLU A 214 -46.54 11.55 12.78
CA GLU A 214 -45.10 11.73 12.95
C GLU A 214 -44.38 10.40 12.71
N GLY A 215 -43.15 10.48 12.19
CA GLY A 215 -42.30 9.31 12.00
C GLY A 215 -42.08 8.55 13.31
N GLN A 216 -41.85 7.23 13.22
CA GLN A 216 -41.61 6.37 14.37
C GLN A 216 -40.43 5.42 14.11
N GLY A 217 -39.57 5.22 15.11
CA GLY A 217 -38.43 4.30 15.05
C GLY A 217 -37.16 4.91 14.45
N GLY A 218 -35.99 4.49 14.95
CA GLY A 218 -34.70 4.87 14.37
C GLY A 218 -34.40 6.35 14.59
N ALA A 219 -34.10 7.11 13.53
CA ALA A 219 -33.90 8.56 13.58
C ALA A 219 -35.10 9.28 14.21
N PHE A 220 -36.31 8.80 13.96
CA PHE A 220 -37.55 9.45 14.38
C PHE A 220 -37.78 9.43 15.90
N ASP A 221 -37.10 8.55 16.64
CA ASP A 221 -37.22 8.49 18.10
C ASP A 221 -36.47 9.62 18.80
N TRP A 222 -35.52 10.26 18.11
CA TRP A 222 -34.64 11.29 18.69
C TRP A 222 -34.97 12.70 18.17
N THR A 223 -35.68 12.78 17.04
CA THR A 223 -36.18 14.04 16.50
C THR A 223 -37.63 13.87 16.05
N ARG A 224 -38.46 14.87 16.38
CA ARG A 224 -39.86 14.89 15.96
C ARG A 224 -39.93 15.19 14.46
N VAL A 225 -40.23 14.17 13.65
CA VAL A 225 -40.38 14.32 12.19
C VAL A 225 -41.85 14.28 11.81
N PRO A 226 -42.48 15.43 11.55
CA PRO A 226 -43.86 15.45 11.12
C PRO A 226 -43.97 14.99 9.66
N MET A 227 -44.93 14.10 9.39
CA MET A 227 -45.08 13.39 8.10
C MET A 227 -46.34 13.82 7.36
N ALA A 228 -47.47 13.97 8.06
CA ALA A 228 -48.74 14.38 7.45
C ALA A 228 -49.65 15.06 8.48
N GLN A 229 -50.56 15.91 8.00
CA GLN A 229 -51.58 16.58 8.80
C GLN A 229 -52.93 16.58 8.09
N GLU A 230 -54.04 16.50 8.85
CA GLU A 230 -55.38 16.76 8.30
C GLU A 230 -55.45 18.17 7.69
N ARG A 231 -55.81 18.24 6.41
CA ARG A 231 -55.95 19.50 5.68
C ARG A 231 -57.06 20.34 6.31
N LEU A 232 -56.74 21.61 6.58
CA LEU A 232 -57.70 22.57 7.13
C LEU A 232 -58.16 23.55 6.05
N SER A 233 -59.42 23.95 6.13
CA SER A 233 -59.92 25.10 5.36
C SER A 233 -59.38 26.41 5.92
N PHE A 234 -59.47 27.49 5.14
CA PHE A 234 -59.03 28.84 5.51
C PHE A 234 -59.63 29.41 6.82
N HIS A 235 -60.64 28.77 7.40
CA HIS A 235 -61.27 29.20 8.66
C HIS A 235 -60.50 28.83 9.94
N TRP A 236 -59.43 28.04 9.83
CA TRP A 236 -58.60 27.60 10.95
C TRP A 236 -57.16 28.09 10.79
N PHE A 237 -56.61 28.63 11.87
CA PHE A 237 -55.29 29.26 11.90
C PHE A 237 -54.28 28.29 12.52
N ASP A 238 -53.70 27.44 11.70
CA ASP A 238 -52.57 26.60 12.11
C ASP A 238 -51.26 27.30 11.74
N PRO A 239 -50.36 27.60 12.70
CA PRO A 239 -49.07 28.22 12.40
C PRO A 239 -48.18 27.33 11.52
N ASP A 240 -48.39 26.01 11.54
CA ASP A 240 -47.64 25.07 10.70
C ASP A 240 -48.18 25.03 9.28
N GLN A 241 -49.44 25.44 9.06
CA GLN A 241 -50.03 25.59 7.73
C GLN A 241 -49.61 26.95 7.15
N SER A 242 -48.91 26.94 6.02
CA SER A 242 -48.63 28.19 5.31
C SER A 242 -49.93 28.79 4.77
N ILE A 243 -50.35 29.93 5.32
CA ILE A 243 -51.51 30.73 4.86
C ILE A 243 -51.21 31.42 3.51
N TRP A 244 -49.98 31.29 3.00
CA TRP A 244 -49.61 31.71 1.65
C TRP A 244 -50.04 30.63 0.68
N ASN A 245 -51.33 30.69 0.35
CA ASN A 245 -51.97 30.03 -0.79
C ASN A 245 -51.01 30.03 -1.99
N ASP A 246 -50.37 28.89 -2.26
CA ASP A 246 -49.91 28.62 -3.61
C ASP A 246 -51.17 28.75 -4.50
N PRO A 247 -51.14 29.61 -5.54
CA PRO A 247 -52.25 29.77 -6.47
C PRO A 247 -52.69 28.44 -7.09
N LEU A 248 -51.76 27.48 -7.26
CA LEU A 248 -52.03 26.14 -7.78
C LEU A 248 -52.72 25.26 -6.74
N GLU A 249 -52.20 25.19 -5.51
CA GLU A 249 -52.87 24.49 -4.38
C GLU A 249 -54.29 25.04 -4.14
N SER A 250 -54.45 26.36 -4.24
CA SER A 250 -55.76 27.01 -4.12
C SER A 250 -56.69 26.60 -5.26
N ALA A 251 -56.23 26.65 -6.51
CA ALA A 251 -57.01 26.23 -7.67
C ALA A 251 -57.38 24.73 -7.63
N ALA A 252 -56.46 23.87 -7.19
CA ALA A 252 -56.68 22.43 -7.02
C ALA A 252 -57.68 22.13 -5.89
N SER A 253 -57.62 22.88 -4.78
CA SER A 253 -58.58 22.78 -3.68
C SER A 253 -59.99 23.22 -4.09
N PHE A 254 -60.10 24.30 -4.89
CA PHE A 254 -61.38 24.72 -5.48
C PHE A 254 -61.95 23.74 -6.51
N ALA A 255 -61.10 22.96 -7.19
CA ALA A 255 -61.51 21.91 -8.12
C ALA A 255 -61.85 20.57 -7.45
N GLY A 256 -61.69 20.44 -6.13
CA GLY A 256 -61.95 19.20 -5.38
C GLY A 256 -60.89 18.11 -5.61
N ALA A 257 -59.72 18.47 -6.14
CA ALA A 257 -58.65 17.54 -6.51
C ALA A 257 -57.66 17.24 -5.35
N THR A 258 -57.83 17.89 -4.18
CA THR A 258 -56.93 17.72 -3.02
C THR A 258 -57.54 16.82 -1.96
N GLY A 259 -56.82 15.78 -1.53
CA GLY A 259 -57.26 14.85 -0.50
C GLY A 259 -57.25 15.42 0.93
N ARG A 260 -57.69 14.57 1.86
CA ARG A 260 -57.96 14.93 3.27
C ARG A 260 -56.70 15.28 4.08
N TYR A 261 -55.54 14.85 3.63
CA TYR A 261 -54.27 15.05 4.31
C TYR A 261 -53.27 15.76 3.40
N HIS A 262 -52.30 16.43 4.00
CA HIS A 262 -51.21 17.14 3.33
C HIS A 262 -49.94 17.18 4.17
N ILE A 263 -48.85 17.65 3.58
CA ILE A 263 -47.55 17.94 4.16
C ILE A 263 -47.36 19.46 4.15
N PRO A 264 -47.58 20.15 5.28
CA PRO A 264 -47.32 21.58 5.36
C PRO A 264 -45.86 21.94 5.06
N ASN A 265 -45.65 23.09 4.40
CA ASN A 265 -44.33 23.68 4.16
C ASN A 265 -43.44 23.77 5.41
N ALA A 266 -44.04 23.97 6.60
CA ALA A 266 -43.30 24.04 7.86
C ALA A 266 -42.67 22.70 8.29
N TYR A 267 -43.06 21.58 7.68
CA TYR A 267 -42.55 20.25 8.03
C TYR A 267 -41.19 19.96 7.37
N ALA A 268 -40.92 20.58 6.22
CA ALA A 268 -39.73 20.34 5.41
C ALA A 268 -38.42 20.45 6.22
N PRO A 269 -38.15 21.50 7.04
CA PRO A 269 -36.92 21.56 7.82
C PRO A 269 -36.71 20.39 8.78
N ASN A 270 -37.79 19.80 9.33
CA ASN A 270 -37.68 18.66 10.24
C ASN A 270 -37.51 17.33 9.49
N GLN A 271 -38.12 17.17 8.31
CA GLN A 271 -37.86 16.02 7.43
C GLN A 271 -36.43 16.04 6.89
N ALA A 272 -35.95 17.23 6.48
CA ALA A 272 -34.60 17.43 5.97
C ALA A 272 -33.50 17.13 7.00
N LYS A 273 -33.76 17.28 8.31
CA LYS A 273 -32.82 16.86 9.37
C LYS A 273 -32.47 15.37 9.33
N VAL A 274 -33.34 14.53 8.77
CA VAL A 274 -33.08 13.10 8.58
C VAL A 274 -32.56 12.81 7.18
N LEU A 275 -33.14 13.44 6.16
CA LEU A 275 -32.84 13.14 4.75
C LEU A 275 -31.50 13.73 4.27
N LEU A 276 -31.15 14.95 4.69
CA LEU A 276 -29.90 15.59 4.26
C LEU A 276 -28.63 14.86 4.73
N PRO A 277 -28.53 14.41 6.00
CA PRO A 277 -27.38 13.59 6.42
C PRO A 277 -27.22 12.31 5.58
N ILE A 278 -28.32 11.65 5.22
CA ILE A 278 -28.29 10.47 4.34
C ILE A 278 -27.72 10.85 2.97
N ALA A 279 -28.20 11.93 2.36
CA ALA A 279 -27.72 12.40 1.07
C ALA A 279 -26.23 12.75 1.11
N ILE A 280 -25.76 13.39 2.20
CA ILE A 280 -24.36 13.75 2.39
C ILE A 280 -23.49 12.49 2.48
N HIS A 281 -23.87 11.52 3.31
CA HIS A 281 -23.10 10.29 3.49
C HIS A 281 -23.12 9.40 2.24
N ALA A 282 -24.27 9.22 1.60
CA ALA A 282 -24.37 8.44 0.36
C ALA A 282 -23.56 9.08 -0.77
N ASN A 283 -23.54 10.41 -0.88
CA ASN A 283 -22.69 11.09 -1.85
C ASN A 283 -21.20 11.00 -1.52
N ALA A 284 -20.82 11.02 -0.24
CA ALA A 284 -19.44 10.78 0.17
C ALA A 284 -18.99 9.36 -0.24
N ASP A 285 -19.85 8.36 -0.08
CA ASP A 285 -19.58 6.99 -0.52
C ASP A 285 -19.46 6.89 -2.05
N LEU A 286 -20.30 7.60 -2.82
CA LEU A 286 -20.15 7.67 -4.29
C LEU A 286 -18.83 8.33 -4.70
N MET A 287 -18.40 9.38 -4.00
CA MET A 287 -17.10 10.01 -4.24
C MET A 287 -15.95 9.04 -3.95
N ASP A 288 -16.02 8.29 -2.85
CA ASP A 288 -15.03 7.26 -2.48
C ASP A 288 -14.92 6.19 -3.57
N MET A 289 -16.07 5.68 -4.05
CA MET A 289 -16.12 4.73 -5.16
C MET A 289 -15.58 5.29 -6.50
N PHE A 290 -15.60 6.61 -6.68
CA PHE A 290 -15.20 7.23 -7.93
C PHE A 290 -13.67 7.30 -8.09
N PHE A 291 -12.94 7.59 -7.01
CA PHE A 291 -11.49 7.75 -7.07
C PHE A 291 -10.79 6.37 -7.06
N PRO A 292 -9.92 6.08 -8.03
CA PRO A 292 -9.25 4.78 -8.10
C PRO A 292 -8.17 4.65 -7.03
N THR A 293 -7.96 3.43 -6.53
CA THR A 293 -6.83 3.08 -5.67
C THR A 293 -5.61 2.77 -6.55
N MET A 294 -4.70 3.75 -6.67
CA MET A 294 -3.48 3.63 -7.47
C MET A 294 -2.24 3.58 -6.56
N GLU A 295 -1.22 2.84 -6.98
CA GLU A 295 0.07 2.74 -6.29
C GLU A 295 1.22 2.91 -7.29
N LEU A 296 2.17 3.80 -6.95
CA LEU A 296 3.43 3.97 -7.68
C LEU A 296 4.55 3.33 -6.87
N THR A 297 5.09 2.23 -7.37
CA THR A 297 6.23 1.55 -6.74
C THR A 297 7.51 1.81 -7.52
N SER A 298 8.63 1.96 -6.83
CA SER A 298 9.94 2.04 -7.47
C SER A 298 10.96 1.21 -6.71
N ALA A 299 11.70 0.37 -7.43
CA ALA A 299 12.77 -0.47 -6.91
C ALA A 299 14.11 0.02 -7.44
N PHE A 300 15.03 0.29 -6.52
CA PHE A 300 16.38 0.77 -6.81
C PHE A 300 17.37 -0.39 -6.61
N ALA A 301 17.82 -0.98 -7.72
CA ALA A 301 18.74 -2.10 -7.72
C ALA A 301 20.18 -1.60 -7.94
N GLU A 302 20.98 -1.63 -6.87
CA GLU A 302 22.42 -1.39 -6.94
C GLU A 302 23.09 -2.46 -7.81
N LYS A 303 23.55 -2.09 -9.02
CA LYS A 303 24.30 -2.99 -9.91
C LYS A 303 25.78 -3.02 -9.56
N GLY A 304 26.25 -2.06 -8.75
CA GLY A 304 27.65 -1.95 -8.36
C GLY A 304 28.45 -1.16 -9.39
N VAL A 305 29.73 -1.52 -9.53
CA VAL A 305 30.65 -0.86 -10.47
C VAL A 305 30.50 -1.46 -11.87
N GLU A 306 30.25 -0.62 -12.86
CA GLU A 306 30.28 -0.99 -14.28
C GLU A 306 31.34 -0.16 -15.02
N LYS A 307 32.03 -0.79 -15.98
CA LYS A 307 32.95 -0.12 -16.88
C LYS A 307 32.19 0.62 -17.99
N GLY A 308 32.67 1.79 -18.35
CA GLY A 308 32.13 2.63 -19.43
C GLY A 308 33.24 3.02 -20.41
N GLU A 309 32.86 3.34 -21.63
CA GLU A 309 33.78 3.85 -22.65
C GLU A 309 33.68 5.37 -22.70
N ALA A 310 34.80 6.06 -22.48
CA ALA A 310 34.86 7.52 -22.59
C ALA A 310 34.85 7.94 -24.08
N PRO A 311 34.48 9.20 -24.41
CA PRO A 311 34.44 9.73 -25.79
C PRO A 311 35.78 9.79 -26.55
N GLY A 312 36.82 9.12 -26.06
CA GLY A 312 38.14 8.96 -26.69
C GLY A 312 38.69 7.53 -26.61
N GLY A 313 37.86 6.53 -26.30
CA GLY A 313 38.23 5.11 -26.27
C GLY A 313 38.91 4.63 -24.98
N GLY A 314 39.01 5.49 -23.95
CA GLY A 314 39.49 5.07 -22.63
C GLY A 314 38.39 4.43 -21.79
N GLU A 315 38.68 3.33 -21.09
CA GLU A 315 37.77 2.76 -20.11
C GLU A 315 37.76 3.60 -18.82
N TYR A 316 36.58 3.85 -18.25
CA TYR A 316 36.43 4.40 -16.91
C TYR A 316 35.41 3.59 -16.11
N SER A 317 35.42 3.71 -14.78
CA SER A 317 34.50 3.00 -13.90
C SER A 317 33.46 3.95 -13.32
N ARG A 318 32.25 3.45 -13.08
CA ARG A 318 31.18 4.21 -12.42
C ARG A 318 30.27 3.29 -11.64
N TYR A 319 29.60 3.85 -10.65
CA TYR A 319 28.58 3.14 -9.90
C TYR A 319 27.22 3.29 -10.57
N VAL A 320 26.51 2.17 -10.78
CA VAL A 320 25.23 2.14 -11.50
C VAL A 320 24.11 1.62 -10.59
N VAL A 321 23.00 2.35 -10.59
CA VAL A 321 21.75 1.96 -9.94
C VAL A 321 20.69 1.85 -11.03
N GLU A 322 20.11 0.67 -11.18
CA GLU A 322 18.98 0.46 -12.10
C GLU A 322 17.66 0.73 -11.35
N VAL A 323 16.76 1.49 -11.96
CA VAL A 323 15.48 1.86 -11.37
C VAL A 323 14.36 1.18 -12.16
N GLU A 324 13.60 0.33 -11.49
CA GLU A 324 12.36 -0.25 -12.01
C GLU A 324 11.18 0.46 -11.35
N THR A 325 10.20 0.88 -12.13
CA THR A 325 9.07 1.68 -11.63
C THR A 325 7.78 1.30 -12.35
N ASP A 326 6.71 1.14 -11.56
CA ASP A 326 5.41 0.66 -12.02
C ASP A 326 4.28 1.44 -11.32
N MET A 327 3.27 1.82 -12.10
CA MET A 327 2.02 2.43 -11.64
C MET A 327 0.90 1.40 -11.79
N THR A 328 0.34 0.97 -10.66
CA THR A 328 -0.66 -0.11 -10.59
C THR A 328 -2.00 0.39 -10.10
N HIS A 329 -3.08 -0.01 -10.76
CA HIS A 329 -4.44 0.17 -10.28
C HIS A 329 -4.90 -1.07 -9.50
N HIS A 330 -5.23 -0.89 -8.23
CA HIS A 330 -5.74 -1.95 -7.34
C HIS A 330 -7.25 -2.14 -7.50
N GLN A 331 -7.72 -2.40 -8.72
CA GLN A 331 -9.15 -2.54 -9.05
C GLN A 331 -9.92 -3.48 -8.10
N GLY A 332 -9.28 -4.51 -7.57
CA GLY A 332 -9.90 -5.44 -6.61
C GLY A 332 -10.36 -4.79 -5.29
N GLN A 333 -9.80 -3.62 -4.94
CA GLN A 333 -10.17 -2.81 -3.78
C GLN A 333 -11.27 -1.78 -4.10
N ASP A 334 -11.49 -1.49 -5.39
CA ASP A 334 -12.36 -0.42 -5.86
C ASP A 334 -13.71 -0.98 -6.35
N VAL A 335 -14.73 -0.92 -5.49
CA VAL A 335 -16.01 -1.62 -5.70
C VAL A 335 -16.69 -1.21 -7.02
N ALA A 336 -16.77 0.09 -7.33
CA ALA A 336 -17.39 0.56 -8.57
C ALA A 336 -16.58 0.22 -9.82
N TRP A 337 -15.26 0.42 -9.77
CA TRP A 337 -14.36 0.09 -10.88
C TRP A 337 -14.42 -1.39 -11.24
N LYS A 338 -14.50 -2.25 -10.22
CA LYS A 338 -14.76 -3.68 -10.38
C LYS A 338 -16.15 -3.96 -10.95
N ALA A 339 -17.20 -3.32 -10.43
CA ALA A 339 -18.58 -3.53 -10.87
C ALA A 339 -18.76 -3.22 -12.37
N TYR A 340 -18.13 -2.15 -12.86
CA TYR A 340 -18.18 -1.77 -14.28
C TYR A 340 -17.07 -2.39 -15.14
N ASN A 341 -16.24 -3.27 -14.58
CA ASN A 341 -15.10 -3.89 -15.25
C ASN A 341 -14.16 -2.87 -15.93
N LEU A 342 -13.84 -1.79 -15.20
CA LEU A 342 -12.90 -0.76 -15.61
C LEU A 342 -11.60 -0.88 -14.82
N ALA A 343 -10.46 -0.87 -15.50
CA ALA A 343 -9.14 -0.86 -14.88
C ALA A 343 -8.25 0.18 -15.56
N ILE A 344 -7.43 0.92 -14.79
CA ILE A 344 -6.51 1.92 -15.32
C ILE A 344 -5.15 1.27 -15.61
N GLU A 345 -4.68 1.42 -16.85
CA GLU A 345 -3.35 1.10 -17.35
C GLU A 345 -2.61 2.41 -17.65
N TYR A 346 -2.11 3.08 -16.60
CA TYR A 346 -1.60 4.46 -16.70
C TYR A 346 -0.66 4.69 -17.90
N THR A 347 -0.96 5.69 -18.71
CA THR A 347 -0.15 6.09 -19.86
C THR A 347 -0.06 7.61 -19.87
N GLY A 348 1.16 8.14 -19.74
CA GLY A 348 1.37 9.57 -19.56
C GLY A 348 2.70 9.93 -18.93
N PRO A 349 2.91 11.23 -18.63
CA PRO A 349 4.15 11.74 -18.10
C PRO A 349 4.38 11.33 -16.64
N ALA A 350 5.64 11.28 -16.26
CA ALA A 350 6.11 11.08 -14.89
C ALA A 350 7.41 11.87 -14.71
N THR A 351 7.89 11.98 -13.47
CA THR A 351 9.10 12.73 -13.14
C THR A 351 9.96 11.93 -12.18
N LEU A 352 11.23 11.72 -12.54
CA LEU A 352 12.25 11.32 -11.57
C LEU A 352 12.70 12.58 -10.83
N VAL A 353 12.62 12.56 -9.50
CA VAL A 353 13.06 13.63 -8.63
C VAL A 353 14.28 13.18 -7.84
N ILE A 354 15.40 13.87 -8.01
CA ILE A 354 16.61 13.73 -7.20
C ILE A 354 16.66 14.93 -6.25
N ALA A 355 16.68 14.67 -4.96
CA ALA A 355 16.59 15.67 -3.91
C ALA A 355 17.76 15.58 -2.92
N ARG A 356 18.08 16.70 -2.26
CA ARG A 356 18.98 16.78 -1.11
C ARG A 356 18.24 17.50 0.01
N ASP A 357 18.28 16.94 1.22
CA ASP A 357 17.56 17.49 2.38
C ASP A 357 16.07 17.76 2.10
N GLY A 358 15.43 16.88 1.32
CA GLY A 358 14.02 16.98 0.93
C GLY A 358 13.70 18.03 -0.13
N LYS A 359 14.70 18.73 -0.69
CA LYS A 359 14.50 19.72 -1.76
C LYS A 359 14.94 19.15 -3.11
N PRO A 360 14.11 19.25 -4.16
CA PRO A 360 14.50 18.86 -5.52
C PRO A 360 15.76 19.61 -5.96
N VAL A 361 16.75 18.86 -6.45
CA VAL A 361 17.99 19.36 -7.06
C VAL A 361 17.98 19.12 -8.56
N LYS A 362 17.44 17.98 -8.99
CA LYS A 362 17.25 17.62 -10.40
C LYS A 362 15.89 16.96 -10.58
N GLU A 363 15.26 17.25 -11.71
CA GLU A 363 14.01 16.63 -12.16
C GLU A 363 14.21 16.15 -13.59
N ARG A 364 13.75 14.94 -13.91
CA ARG A 364 13.85 14.34 -15.25
C ARG A 364 12.51 13.82 -15.69
N ALA A 365 12.11 14.17 -16.91
CA ALA A 365 10.87 13.68 -17.48
C ALA A 365 11.00 12.19 -17.81
N LEU A 366 9.94 11.47 -17.50
CA LEU A 366 9.75 10.06 -17.77
C LEU A 366 8.43 9.88 -18.50
N HIS A 367 8.30 8.84 -19.31
CA HIS A 367 7.05 8.50 -19.97
C HIS A 367 6.65 7.07 -19.63
N PHE A 368 5.43 6.91 -19.14
CA PHE A 368 4.83 5.63 -18.82
C PHE A 368 3.88 5.19 -19.92
N ARG A 369 3.84 3.88 -20.15
CA ARG A 369 2.84 3.23 -20.99
C ARG A 369 2.34 1.97 -20.30
N LYS A 370 1.02 1.87 -20.18
CA LYS A 370 0.33 0.75 -19.54
C LYS A 370 0.87 0.40 -18.16
N GLY A 371 1.09 1.43 -17.34
CA GLY A 371 1.58 1.31 -15.97
C GLY A 371 3.09 1.08 -15.85
N ARG A 372 3.85 1.00 -16.95
CA ARG A 372 5.30 0.76 -16.92
C ARG A 372 6.08 1.91 -17.51
N LEU A 373 7.29 2.14 -17.03
CA LEU A 373 8.22 3.04 -17.69
C LEU A 373 8.53 2.57 -19.12
N GLU A 374 8.26 3.42 -20.12
CA GLU A 374 8.56 3.15 -21.53
C GLU A 374 9.78 3.93 -22.03
N ALA A 375 9.89 5.20 -21.64
CA ALA A 375 10.95 6.07 -22.11
C ALA A 375 11.42 7.07 -21.06
N ILE A 376 12.68 7.50 -21.21
CA ILE A 376 13.36 8.46 -20.34
C ILE A 376 13.83 9.65 -21.17
N GLU A 377 13.89 10.82 -20.54
CA GLU A 377 14.38 12.05 -21.15
C GLU A 377 15.90 12.01 -21.40
N LYS A 378 16.32 12.60 -22.52
CA LYS A 378 17.72 12.83 -22.89
C LYS A 378 18.16 14.26 -22.54
N PRO A 379 19.48 14.54 -22.54
CA PRO A 379 20.00 15.89 -22.36
C PRO A 379 19.46 16.94 -23.34
N ASP A 380 19.07 16.52 -24.55
CA ASP A 380 18.48 17.39 -25.58
C ASP A 380 16.95 17.61 -25.42
N GLY A 381 16.34 17.03 -24.40
CA GLY A 381 14.90 17.09 -24.11
C GLY A 381 14.05 16.09 -24.91
N THR A 382 14.65 15.27 -25.77
CA THR A 382 13.94 14.18 -26.47
C THR A 382 13.83 12.93 -25.61
N PHE A 383 12.97 11.97 -25.97
CA PHE A 383 12.80 10.72 -25.24
C PHE A 383 13.50 9.54 -25.91
N GLU A 384 14.03 8.62 -25.12
CA GLU A 384 14.52 7.30 -25.57
C GLU A 384 13.96 6.13 -24.78
N LYS A 385 13.78 5.00 -25.47
CA LYS A 385 13.41 3.72 -24.87
C LYS A 385 14.65 3.04 -24.29
N LYS A 386 15.00 3.41 -23.06
CA LYS A 386 16.13 2.86 -22.31
C LYS A 386 15.70 2.61 -20.86
N LYS A 387 16.38 1.69 -20.19
CA LYS A 387 16.19 1.47 -18.75
C LYS A 387 16.62 2.73 -18.00
N LEU A 388 15.85 3.12 -16.99
CA LEU A 388 16.23 4.21 -16.09
C LEU A 388 17.40 3.77 -15.22
N ARG A 389 18.48 4.54 -15.27
CA ARG A 389 19.69 4.31 -14.48
C ARG A 389 20.17 5.60 -13.86
N LEU A 390 20.65 5.51 -12.63
CA LEU A 390 21.36 6.60 -11.95
C LEU A 390 22.85 6.26 -11.87
N TYR A 391 23.67 7.29 -11.93
CA TYR A 391 25.12 7.15 -12.02
C TYR A 391 25.81 7.94 -10.91
N ALA A 392 26.79 7.34 -10.26
CA ALA A 392 27.72 8.08 -9.41
C ALA A 392 29.15 7.89 -9.94
N PRO A 393 29.92 8.97 -10.11
CA PRO A 393 31.28 8.88 -10.61
C PRO A 393 32.17 8.10 -9.62
N LEU A 394 33.11 7.33 -10.19
CA LEU A 394 34.23 6.72 -9.47
C LEU A 394 35.53 7.34 -9.99
N GLY A 395 36.52 7.49 -9.12
CA GLY A 395 37.78 8.16 -9.44
C GLY A 395 37.66 9.65 -9.82
N GLU A 396 38.60 10.12 -10.65
CA GLU A 396 38.67 11.51 -11.14
C GLU A 396 38.09 11.67 -12.56
N HIS A 397 37.58 10.59 -13.17
CA HIS A 397 36.98 10.64 -14.49
C HIS A 397 35.56 11.23 -14.44
N ALA A 398 35.28 12.17 -15.36
CA ALA A 398 33.96 12.72 -15.54
C ALA A 398 33.03 11.71 -16.24
N LEU A 399 31.76 11.65 -15.81
CA LEU A 399 30.72 10.92 -16.52
C LEU A 399 30.51 11.54 -17.92
N ILE A 400 30.07 10.71 -18.87
CA ILE A 400 29.61 11.23 -20.17
C ILE A 400 28.31 12.03 -20.00
N GLU A 401 27.98 12.87 -20.98
CA GLU A 401 26.83 13.79 -20.92
C GLU A 401 25.52 13.10 -20.52
N GLU A 402 25.21 11.95 -21.14
CA GLU A 402 24.01 11.15 -20.83
C GLU A 402 23.96 10.67 -19.38
N GLU A 403 25.12 10.31 -18.81
CA GLU A 403 25.22 9.75 -17.46
C GLU A 403 25.28 10.86 -16.42
N GLU A 404 25.96 11.97 -16.71
CA GLU A 404 25.96 13.17 -15.89
C GLU A 404 24.53 13.75 -15.75
N PHE A 405 23.73 13.62 -16.81
CA PHE A 405 22.32 14.02 -16.80
C PHE A 405 21.52 13.26 -15.72
N TYR A 406 21.82 11.98 -15.49
CA TYR A 406 21.23 11.14 -14.44
C TYR A 406 22.15 10.94 -13.21
N ARG A 407 23.11 11.84 -13.00
CA ARG A 407 24.04 11.73 -11.86
C ARG A 407 23.33 11.89 -10.52
N ILE A 408 23.66 10.99 -9.60
CA ILE A 408 23.32 11.01 -8.18
C ILE A 408 24.59 11.11 -7.31
N GLU A 409 24.49 11.83 -6.20
CA GLU A 409 25.59 12.09 -5.26
C GLU A 409 25.29 11.57 -3.87
N ASP A 410 26.34 11.32 -3.09
CA ASP A 410 26.20 10.92 -1.70
C ASP A 410 25.31 11.91 -0.91
N GLY A 411 24.43 11.34 -0.08
CA GLY A 411 23.44 12.09 0.70
C GLY A 411 22.23 12.59 -0.09
N GLN A 412 22.10 12.27 -1.39
CA GLN A 412 20.88 12.54 -2.15
C GLN A 412 19.85 11.41 -2.02
N THR A 413 18.59 11.73 -2.29
CA THR A 413 17.48 10.78 -2.40
C THR A 413 16.89 10.82 -3.81
N ALA A 414 16.43 9.69 -4.33
CA ALA A 414 15.69 9.61 -5.59
C ALA A 414 14.29 9.00 -5.38
N HIS A 415 13.29 9.53 -6.08
CA HIS A 415 11.96 8.93 -6.19
C HIS A 415 11.33 9.27 -7.54
N VAL A 416 10.32 8.50 -7.93
CA VAL A 416 9.48 8.79 -9.10
C VAL A 416 8.18 9.39 -8.62
N GLU A 417 7.69 10.36 -9.37
CA GLU A 417 6.43 11.04 -9.14
C GLU A 417 5.57 11.07 -10.40
N ILE A 418 4.26 10.97 -10.21
CA ILE A 418 3.26 11.11 -11.25
C ILE A 418 2.16 12.07 -10.77
N GLU A 419 1.97 13.16 -11.51
CA GLU A 419 0.78 14.00 -11.42
C GLU A 419 -0.27 13.46 -12.39
N ALA A 420 -1.21 12.66 -11.86
CA ALA A 420 -2.24 12.01 -12.65
C ALA A 420 -3.64 12.34 -12.12
N GLY A 421 -4.42 13.01 -12.96
CA GLY A 421 -5.70 13.55 -12.54
C GLY A 421 -5.53 14.79 -11.66
N THR A 422 -6.24 14.83 -10.54
CA THR A 422 -6.05 15.83 -9.48
C THR A 422 -5.20 15.30 -8.32
N ARG A 423 -4.49 14.17 -8.53
CA ARG A 423 -3.74 13.47 -7.49
C ARG A 423 -2.28 13.36 -7.88
N ARG A 424 -1.43 13.37 -6.85
CA ARG A 424 0.02 13.17 -6.96
C ARG A 424 0.35 11.83 -6.34
N PHE A 425 1.08 11.01 -7.07
CA PHE A 425 1.57 9.71 -6.63
C PHE A 425 3.09 9.77 -6.59
N GLY A 426 3.69 9.42 -5.46
CA GLY A 426 5.14 9.38 -5.31
C GLY A 426 5.56 8.01 -4.82
N SER A 427 6.64 7.47 -5.38
CA SER A 427 7.31 6.33 -4.77
C SER A 427 8.03 6.77 -3.49
N GLU A 428 8.30 5.83 -2.59
CA GLU A 428 9.13 6.09 -1.42
C GLU A 428 10.51 6.65 -1.83
N PRO A 429 11.01 7.72 -1.17
CA PRO A 429 12.35 8.24 -1.41
C PRO A 429 13.43 7.23 -1.07
N TRP A 430 14.25 6.88 -2.05
CA TRP A 430 15.41 6.01 -1.87
C TRP A 430 16.67 6.83 -1.60
N PRO A 431 17.31 6.69 -0.42
CA PRO A 431 18.54 7.37 -0.10
C PRO A 431 19.74 6.70 -0.78
N PHE A 432 20.51 7.46 -1.55
CA PHE A 432 21.78 7.01 -2.08
C PHE A 432 22.89 7.23 -1.06
N LYS A 433 23.68 6.18 -0.84
CA LYS A 433 24.93 6.25 -0.08
C LYS A 433 26.04 5.68 -0.95
N GLN A 434 27.06 6.49 -1.19
CA GLN A 434 28.23 6.01 -1.90
C GLN A 434 28.94 4.96 -1.04
N GLN A 435 29.37 3.85 -1.66
CA GLN A 435 30.10 2.82 -0.94
C GLN A 435 31.43 3.40 -0.43
N GLU A 436 31.71 3.12 0.85
CA GLU A 436 32.96 3.55 1.49
C GLU A 436 34.16 2.89 0.79
N LYS A 437 35.21 3.66 0.57
CA LYS A 437 36.45 3.15 -0.02
C LYS A 437 37.22 2.42 1.07
N VAL A 438 37.56 1.16 0.80
CA VAL A 438 38.26 0.28 1.74
C VAL A 438 39.45 -0.34 1.03
N VAL A 439 40.56 -0.52 1.74
CA VAL A 439 41.69 -1.34 1.29
C VAL A 439 41.89 -2.47 2.28
N THR A 440 42.25 -3.65 1.80
CA THR A 440 42.45 -4.83 2.64
C THR A 440 43.67 -5.60 2.16
N ILE A 441 44.66 -5.74 3.04
CA ILE A 441 45.77 -6.67 2.87
C ILE A 441 45.22 -8.09 3.02
N GLN A 442 45.45 -8.92 2.01
CA GLN A 442 44.97 -10.29 1.98
C GLN A 442 45.61 -11.10 3.11
N PRO A 443 44.91 -12.11 3.66
CA PRO A 443 45.49 -13.01 4.65
C PRO A 443 46.78 -13.66 4.15
N PRO A 444 47.73 -13.99 5.05
CA PRO A 444 47.66 -13.92 6.52
C PRO A 444 47.80 -12.51 7.12
N ARG A 445 47.09 -12.24 8.22
CA ARG A 445 47.07 -10.91 8.88
C ARG A 445 48.04 -10.75 10.05
N ILE A 446 48.50 -11.90 10.57
CA ILE A 446 49.57 -12.02 11.55
C ILE A 446 50.50 -13.08 10.96
N VAL A 447 51.76 -12.71 10.74
CA VAL A 447 52.77 -13.57 10.12
C VAL A 447 53.91 -13.74 11.11
N THR A 448 54.22 -14.97 11.48
CA THR A 448 55.34 -15.27 12.37
C THR A 448 56.40 -16.02 11.59
N TYR A 449 57.62 -15.51 11.59
CA TYR A 449 58.77 -16.16 10.97
C TYR A 449 59.72 -16.67 12.04
N GLU A 450 59.94 -17.98 12.04
CA GLU A 450 60.95 -18.63 12.85
C GLU A 450 62.31 -18.57 12.13
N MET A 451 63.30 -17.96 12.76
CA MET A 451 64.63 -17.86 12.17
C MET A 451 65.43 -19.14 12.37
N ALA A 452 65.91 -19.72 11.27
CA ALA A 452 66.97 -20.72 11.32
C ALA A 452 68.29 -20.09 11.82
N GLU A 453 69.15 -20.88 12.47
CA GLU A 453 70.42 -20.42 13.00
C GLU A 453 71.28 -19.76 11.90
N GLY A 454 71.62 -18.48 12.09
CA GLY A 454 72.37 -17.66 11.13
C GLY A 454 71.54 -16.95 10.04
N ALA A 455 70.22 -17.14 9.98
CA ALA A 455 69.35 -16.36 9.11
C ALA A 455 69.23 -14.91 9.61
N SER A 456 69.38 -13.95 8.71
CA SER A 456 69.29 -12.50 9.01
C SER A 456 68.36 -11.75 8.05
N GLN A 457 67.65 -12.47 7.19
CA GLN A 457 66.74 -11.89 6.21
C GLN A 457 65.54 -12.80 5.95
N VAL A 458 64.39 -12.20 5.67
CA VAL A 458 63.17 -12.91 5.25
C VAL A 458 62.43 -12.11 4.18
N THR A 459 61.92 -12.80 3.16
CA THR A 459 61.09 -12.19 2.12
C THR A 459 59.63 -12.55 2.36
N HIS A 460 58.76 -11.53 2.37
CA HIS A 460 57.31 -11.70 2.44
C HIS A 460 56.65 -11.13 1.18
N GLU A 461 55.68 -11.85 0.64
CA GLU A 461 54.83 -11.39 -0.46
C GLU A 461 53.54 -10.80 0.09
N PHE A 462 53.24 -9.57 -0.31
CA PHE A 462 52.06 -8.82 0.08
C PHE A 462 51.09 -8.73 -1.09
N GLU A 463 49.81 -8.90 -0.79
CA GLU A 463 48.73 -8.60 -1.71
C GLU A 463 47.69 -7.72 -1.01
N ALA A 464 47.24 -6.64 -1.64
CA ALA A 464 46.12 -5.83 -1.15
C ALA A 464 45.09 -5.60 -2.26
N ALA A 465 43.81 -5.63 -1.88
CA ALA A 465 42.71 -5.29 -2.77
C ALA A 465 41.93 -4.10 -2.21
N ALA A 466 41.42 -3.26 -3.09
CA ALA A 466 40.56 -2.14 -2.74
C ALA A 466 39.12 -2.40 -3.16
N ARG A 467 38.17 -1.80 -2.46
CA ARG A 467 36.75 -1.76 -2.83
C ARG A 467 36.19 -0.35 -2.63
N PRO A 468 35.22 0.09 -3.45
CA PRO A 468 34.77 -0.56 -4.69
C PRO A 468 35.88 -0.60 -5.74
N ASP A 469 35.76 -1.50 -6.73
CA ASP A 469 36.75 -1.65 -7.81
C ASP A 469 36.91 -0.33 -8.57
N ASP A 470 38.09 0.28 -8.50
CA ASP A 470 38.39 1.57 -9.13
C ASP A 470 39.91 1.70 -9.35
N ALA A 471 40.31 2.73 -10.07
CA ALA A 471 41.71 3.09 -10.23
C ALA A 471 42.22 3.74 -8.93
N TYR A 472 43.19 3.10 -8.29
CA TYR A 472 43.77 3.59 -7.05
C TYR A 472 45.28 3.52 -7.07
N ARG A 473 45.90 4.42 -6.30
CA ARG A 473 47.31 4.30 -5.95
C ARG A 473 47.45 3.59 -4.61
N PHE A 474 48.16 2.47 -4.61
CA PHE A 474 48.52 1.73 -3.41
C PHE A 474 49.90 2.19 -2.96
N VAL A 475 50.00 2.66 -1.71
CA VAL A 475 51.25 3.11 -1.11
C VAL A 475 51.55 2.23 0.09
N TRP A 476 52.55 1.36 -0.08
CA TRP A 476 53.07 0.46 0.93
C TRP A 476 54.19 1.12 1.73
N ASP A 477 54.13 0.94 3.05
CA ASP A 477 55.15 1.26 4.04
C ASP A 477 55.43 -0.02 4.81
N PHE A 478 56.64 -0.57 4.70
CA PHE A 478 57.00 -1.85 5.28
C PHE A 478 57.49 -1.74 6.74
N ASP A 479 57.47 -0.55 7.34
CA ASP A 479 57.82 -0.30 8.75
C ASP A 479 59.32 -0.53 9.08
N ASP A 480 60.18 -0.66 8.06
CA ASP A 480 61.65 -0.75 8.17
C ASP A 480 62.38 0.41 7.46
N GLY A 481 61.61 1.41 7.01
CA GLY A 481 62.07 2.56 6.23
C GLY A 481 61.97 2.40 4.72
N ALA A 482 61.63 1.21 4.21
CA ALA A 482 61.33 1.00 2.80
C ALA A 482 59.84 1.27 2.49
N SER A 483 59.60 1.81 1.29
CA SER A 483 58.26 2.07 0.78
C SER A 483 58.16 1.68 -0.69
N PHE A 484 56.96 1.26 -1.09
CA PHE A 484 56.64 0.93 -2.48
C PHE A 484 55.32 1.58 -2.86
N SER A 485 55.18 2.06 -4.09
CA SER A 485 53.88 2.55 -4.56
C SER A 485 53.61 2.12 -5.99
N GLU A 486 52.36 1.79 -6.27
CA GLU A 486 51.92 1.43 -7.61
C GLU A 486 50.50 1.94 -7.88
N ASP A 487 50.26 2.28 -9.14
CA ASP A 487 48.94 2.63 -9.66
C ASP A 487 48.30 1.37 -10.24
N VAL A 488 47.18 0.94 -9.65
CA VAL A 488 46.49 -0.30 -10.01
C VAL A 488 45.21 0.05 -10.77
N PRO A 489 44.96 -0.55 -11.95
CA PRO A 489 43.74 -0.32 -12.71
C PRO A 489 42.51 -0.89 -11.98
N PRO A 490 41.28 -0.44 -12.36
CA PRO A 490 40.04 -0.92 -11.75
C PRO A 490 39.92 -2.44 -11.75
N GLY A 491 39.61 -3.01 -10.58
CA GLY A 491 39.45 -4.46 -10.35
C GLY A 491 40.77 -5.23 -10.16
N GLY A 492 41.93 -4.54 -10.16
CA GLY A 492 43.22 -5.15 -9.84
C GLY A 492 43.50 -5.20 -8.33
N SER A 493 44.40 -6.11 -7.94
CA SER A 493 45.04 -6.11 -6.62
C SER A 493 46.49 -5.67 -6.74
N SER A 494 46.96 -4.96 -5.72
CA SER A 494 48.36 -4.58 -5.56
C SER A 494 49.15 -5.78 -5.05
N LYS A 495 50.25 -6.14 -5.73
CA LYS A 495 51.10 -7.29 -5.35
C LYS A 495 52.56 -6.87 -5.33
N THR A 496 53.21 -7.04 -4.18
CA THR A 496 54.60 -6.65 -3.99
C THR A 496 55.33 -7.63 -3.08
N SER A 497 56.65 -7.71 -3.16
CA SER A 497 57.46 -8.51 -2.25
C SER A 497 58.51 -7.63 -1.59
N HIS A 498 58.73 -7.86 -0.30
CA HIS A 498 59.71 -7.09 0.47
C HIS A 498 60.60 -8.02 1.28
N THR A 499 61.89 -7.69 1.33
CA THR A 499 62.90 -8.47 2.07
C THR A 499 63.39 -7.66 3.26
N TYR A 500 63.01 -8.10 4.46
CA TYR A 500 63.54 -7.56 5.70
C TYR A 500 64.95 -8.09 5.92
N THR A 501 65.89 -7.24 6.33
CA THR A 501 67.31 -7.58 6.53
C THR A 501 67.79 -7.16 7.90
N ASN A 502 68.91 -7.73 8.36
CA ASN A 502 69.48 -7.53 9.70
C ASN A 502 68.52 -7.92 10.84
N LEU A 503 67.70 -8.94 10.60
CA LEU A 503 66.67 -9.41 11.53
C LEU A 503 67.27 -9.96 12.81
N LYS A 504 66.61 -9.64 13.92
CA LYS A 504 66.82 -10.21 15.25
C LYS A 504 65.52 -10.79 15.75
N ALA A 505 65.61 -11.83 16.57
CA ALA A 505 64.42 -12.31 17.23
C ALA A 505 63.86 -11.28 18.20
N GLY A 506 62.53 -11.17 18.22
CA GLY A 506 61.79 -10.11 18.88
C GLY A 506 61.53 -8.88 18.00
N ASP A 507 62.06 -8.82 16.76
CA ASP A 507 61.68 -7.78 15.81
C ASP A 507 60.19 -7.92 15.44
N ASN A 508 59.48 -6.80 15.48
CA ASN A 508 58.07 -6.68 15.07
C ASN A 508 57.96 -5.57 14.03
N PHE A 509 57.35 -5.89 12.90
CA PHE A 509 57.04 -4.94 11.84
C PHE A 509 55.53 -4.82 11.68
N ARG A 510 55.05 -3.61 11.38
CA ARG A 510 53.65 -3.33 11.05
C ARG A 510 53.50 -2.74 9.66
N PRO A 511 53.66 -3.56 8.60
CA PRO A 511 53.47 -3.11 7.23
C PRO A 511 52.08 -2.53 7.05
N LYS A 512 52.01 -1.39 6.37
CA LYS A 512 50.77 -0.66 6.12
C LYS A 512 50.62 -0.41 4.63
N VAL A 513 49.40 -0.48 4.16
CA VAL A 513 49.02 -0.02 2.82
C VAL A 513 48.05 1.15 2.97
N ARG A 514 48.33 2.22 2.25
CA ARG A 514 47.41 3.36 2.08
C ARG A 514 46.86 3.33 0.67
N LEU A 515 45.56 3.57 0.57
CA LEU A 515 44.88 3.81 -0.68
C LEU A 515 44.79 5.31 -0.88
N GLU A 516 45.36 5.83 -1.96
CA GLU A 516 45.35 7.27 -2.28
C GLU A 516 44.60 7.53 -3.59
N SER A 517 44.01 8.72 -3.72
CA SER A 517 43.51 9.23 -5.00
C SER A 517 44.66 9.57 -5.93
N ALA A 518 44.39 9.78 -7.23
CA ALA A 518 45.40 10.25 -8.18
C ALA A 518 45.99 11.62 -7.79
N SER A 519 45.19 12.46 -7.14
CA SER A 519 45.59 13.72 -6.48
C SER A 519 46.37 13.57 -5.16
N GLY A 520 46.59 12.35 -4.67
CA GLY A 520 47.38 12.07 -3.45
C GLY A 520 46.60 12.19 -2.13
N ALA A 521 45.28 12.30 -2.17
CA ALA A 521 44.45 12.32 -0.96
C ALA A 521 44.28 10.90 -0.39
N LEU A 522 44.43 10.74 0.93
CA LEU A 522 44.23 9.45 1.59
C LEU A 522 42.75 9.05 1.55
N LEU A 523 42.45 7.88 1.00
CA LEU A 523 41.11 7.31 0.87
C LEU A 523 40.85 6.22 1.91
N ALA A 524 41.80 5.31 2.11
CA ALA A 524 41.69 4.21 3.08
C ALA A 524 43.08 3.74 3.52
N LYS A 525 43.15 2.95 4.60
CA LYS A 525 44.41 2.31 5.03
C LYS A 525 44.15 0.97 5.69
N ASP A 526 45.14 0.08 5.60
CA ASP A 526 45.14 -1.20 6.29
C ASP A 526 46.55 -1.59 6.74
N SER A 527 46.67 -2.51 7.70
CA SER A 527 47.96 -2.99 8.21
C SER A 527 47.91 -4.44 8.68
N ILE A 528 49.05 -5.13 8.63
CA ILE A 528 49.26 -6.46 9.22
C ILE A 528 50.42 -6.44 10.23
N SER A 529 50.61 -7.53 10.98
CA SER A 529 51.74 -7.70 11.90
C SER A 529 52.67 -8.80 11.39
N ILE A 530 53.97 -8.54 11.42
CA ILE A 530 55.02 -9.53 11.17
C ILE A 530 55.89 -9.62 12.42
N ASP A 531 56.01 -10.82 12.98
CA ASP A 531 56.78 -11.13 14.18
C ASP A 531 57.94 -12.08 13.85
N ILE A 532 59.14 -11.77 14.32
CA ILE A 532 60.33 -12.60 14.14
C ILE A 532 60.65 -13.32 15.45
N THR A 533 60.72 -14.65 15.42
CA THR A 533 60.99 -15.49 16.61
C THR A 533 62.24 -16.35 16.42
N GLU A 534 62.91 -16.72 17.53
CA GLU A 534 63.98 -17.73 17.49
C GLU A 534 63.37 -19.12 17.33
N LYS A 535 64.10 -19.99 16.65
CA LYS A 535 63.82 -21.42 16.65
C LYS A 535 63.96 -21.96 18.08
N GLU A 536 62.87 -22.44 18.65
CA GLU A 536 62.89 -23.14 19.94
C GLU A 536 63.61 -24.49 19.77
N ASP A 537 64.61 -24.79 20.60
CA ASP A 537 65.32 -26.07 20.60
C ASP A 537 64.34 -27.22 20.88
N ALA A 538 64.32 -28.20 19.97
CA ALA A 538 63.47 -29.39 20.11
C ALA A 538 63.85 -30.19 21.38
N ALA A 539 62.94 -30.28 22.33
CA ALA A 539 63.01 -31.23 23.43
C ALA A 539 62.98 -32.70 22.91
N PRO A 540 63.64 -33.66 23.59
CA PRO A 540 63.70 -35.06 23.16
C PRO A 540 62.30 -35.71 23.13
N PRO A 541 62.11 -36.79 22.33
CA PRO A 541 60.79 -37.33 22.03
C PRO A 541 60.15 -37.93 23.29
N ALA A 542 59.00 -37.38 23.68
CA ALA A 542 58.05 -38.08 24.53
C ALA A 542 57.56 -39.36 23.79
N PRO A 543 57.25 -40.44 24.53
CA PRO A 543 57.03 -41.77 23.95
C PRO A 543 55.87 -41.79 22.94
N ALA A 544 55.99 -42.67 21.95
CA ALA A 544 55.03 -42.86 20.89
C ALA A 544 53.61 -43.16 21.41
N VAL A 545 52.72 -42.22 21.09
CA VAL A 545 51.34 -42.36 20.59
C VAL A 545 50.39 -43.17 21.47
N ASP A 546 49.52 -42.45 22.18
CA ASP A 546 48.10 -42.71 21.97
C ASP A 546 47.64 -41.75 20.87
N GLU A 547 46.99 -42.27 19.84
CA GLU A 547 46.11 -41.49 18.97
C GLU A 547 44.94 -41.03 19.84
N GLY A 548 45.20 -40.05 20.70
CA GLY A 548 44.18 -39.29 21.37
C GLY A 548 43.54 -38.41 20.32
N GLY A 549 42.55 -38.94 19.60
CA GLY A 549 41.61 -38.13 18.85
C GLY A 549 41.11 -37.02 19.77
N GLY A 550 41.64 -35.81 19.57
CA GLY A 550 41.29 -34.64 20.34
C GLY A 550 39.82 -34.36 20.12
N ARG A 551 38.98 -34.82 21.05
CA ARG A 551 37.54 -34.62 20.98
C ARG A 551 37.24 -33.18 21.35
N TRP A 552 36.75 -32.42 20.38
CA TRP A 552 36.11 -31.13 20.63
C TRP A 552 34.90 -31.35 21.54
N MET A 553 34.95 -30.81 22.74
CA MET A 553 33.88 -30.94 23.72
C MET A 553 33.23 -29.58 23.94
N LEU A 554 31.90 -29.52 23.79
CA LEU A 554 31.14 -28.34 24.14
C LEU A 554 31.19 -28.16 25.66
N THR A 555 32.05 -27.25 26.14
CA THR A 555 32.36 -27.13 27.57
C THR A 555 31.54 -26.08 28.30
N ARG A 556 30.83 -25.17 27.59
CA ARG A 556 29.95 -24.21 28.26
C ARG A 556 28.89 -23.61 27.35
N THR A 557 27.65 -23.57 27.84
CA THR A 557 26.56 -22.76 27.29
C THR A 557 26.39 -21.53 28.19
N TRP A 558 26.50 -20.33 27.63
CA TRP A 558 26.07 -19.12 28.34
C TRP A 558 24.62 -18.83 27.93
N GLN A 559 23.70 -19.03 28.88
CA GLN A 559 22.41 -18.34 28.87
C GLN A 559 22.68 -16.95 29.41
N ASP A 560 22.65 -15.93 28.55
CA ASP A 560 22.29 -14.55 28.94
C ASP A 560 22.14 -13.67 27.69
N ILE A 561 20.95 -13.71 27.09
CA ILE A 561 20.02 -12.57 26.90
C ILE A 561 18.63 -13.22 26.72
N LEU A 562 17.93 -13.51 27.81
CA LEU A 562 16.52 -13.92 27.79
C LEU A 562 15.77 -13.36 29.01
N GLU A 563 16.00 -12.10 29.34
CA GLU A 563 15.00 -11.34 30.10
C GLU A 563 13.89 -10.92 29.14
N GLY A 564 12.97 -11.86 28.89
CA GLY A 564 11.80 -11.65 28.06
C GLY A 564 11.49 -12.84 27.16
N THR A 565 10.43 -13.57 27.51
CA THR A 565 9.66 -14.55 26.70
C THR A 565 10.22 -15.98 26.43
N ARG A 566 9.59 -16.94 27.13
CA ARG A 566 8.97 -18.22 26.67
C ARG A 566 9.79 -19.35 26.00
N PHE A 567 11.00 -19.66 26.45
CA PHE A 567 11.70 -20.90 26.08
C PHE A 567 11.83 -21.83 27.31
N GLN A 568 11.44 -23.12 27.20
CA GLN A 568 11.42 -24.03 28.37
C GLN A 568 12.62 -24.99 28.43
N THR A 569 13.13 -25.50 27.29
CA THR A 569 14.27 -26.42 27.30
C THR A 569 15.11 -26.29 26.04
N VAL A 570 16.43 -26.19 26.21
CA VAL A 570 17.43 -26.31 25.14
C VAL A 570 18.32 -27.50 25.47
N LYS A 571 18.37 -28.51 24.58
CA LYS A 571 19.32 -29.63 24.67
C LYS A 571 20.27 -29.57 23.49
N VAL A 572 21.56 -29.66 23.75
CA VAL A 572 22.59 -29.67 22.72
C VAL A 572 23.36 -30.98 22.81
N GLN A 573 23.47 -31.70 21.69
CA GLN A 573 24.35 -32.85 21.53
C GLN A 573 25.33 -32.54 20.41
N GLY A 574 26.63 -32.60 20.70
CA GLY A 574 27.70 -32.29 19.74
C GLY A 574 28.64 -33.48 19.56
N GLY A 575 29.18 -33.62 18.35
CA GLY A 575 30.29 -34.49 17.96
C GLY A 575 31.38 -33.72 17.20
N GLU A 576 32.38 -34.41 16.67
CA GLU A 576 33.61 -33.79 16.10
C GLU A 576 33.38 -32.88 14.89
N THR A 577 32.37 -33.18 14.07
CA THR A 577 32.08 -32.47 12.81
C THR A 577 30.63 -32.01 12.71
N SER A 578 29.85 -32.15 13.78
CA SER A 578 28.44 -31.75 13.79
C SER A 578 27.90 -31.46 15.18
N ALA A 579 26.88 -30.61 15.25
CA ALA A 579 26.08 -30.43 16.46
C ALA A 579 24.59 -30.40 16.13
N THR A 580 23.81 -30.97 17.04
CA THR A 580 22.34 -30.94 17.03
C THR A 580 21.85 -30.10 18.20
N ILE A 581 21.00 -29.12 17.92
CA ILE A 581 20.38 -28.23 18.91
C ILE A 581 18.87 -28.48 18.87
N HIS A 582 18.33 -28.94 20.01
CA HIS A 582 16.91 -29.14 20.23
C HIS A 582 16.34 -28.01 21.06
N ILE A 583 15.34 -27.30 20.54
CA ILE A 583 14.65 -26.20 21.24
C ILE A 583 13.17 -26.52 21.36
N SER A 584 12.64 -26.46 22.59
CA SER A 584 11.21 -26.62 22.85
C SER A 584 10.58 -25.31 23.36
N VAL A 585 9.51 -24.89 22.69
CA VAL A 585 8.74 -23.67 22.98
C VAL A 585 7.31 -24.04 23.31
N LYS A 586 6.84 -23.67 24.51
CA LYS A 586 5.47 -23.92 24.93
C LYS A 586 4.66 -22.63 24.88
N ASP A 587 3.60 -22.63 24.10
CA ASP A 587 2.54 -21.59 24.16
C ASP A 587 1.31 -22.15 24.91
N ARG A 588 0.30 -21.31 25.16
CA ARG A 588 -0.92 -21.64 25.90
C ARG A 588 -1.70 -22.84 25.32
N THR A 589 -1.47 -23.23 24.07
CA THR A 589 -2.23 -24.28 23.36
C THR A 589 -1.39 -25.38 22.69
N ALA A 590 -0.07 -25.24 22.56
CA ALA A 590 0.79 -26.23 21.90
C ALA A 590 2.27 -26.13 22.32
N THR A 591 3.00 -27.24 22.15
CA THR A 591 4.46 -27.30 22.27
C THR A 591 5.08 -27.43 20.88
N TRP A 592 5.99 -26.53 20.54
CA TRP A 592 6.74 -26.50 19.29
C TRP A 592 8.14 -27.03 19.54
N VAL A 593 8.65 -27.84 18.62
CA VAL A 593 9.99 -28.43 18.68
C VAL A 593 10.75 -28.03 17.43
N PHE A 594 11.98 -27.55 17.62
CA PHE A 594 12.89 -27.17 16.55
C PHE A 594 14.18 -27.95 16.70
N ASP A 595 14.54 -28.69 15.65
CA ASP A 595 15.75 -29.49 15.57
C ASP A 595 16.67 -28.84 14.55
N TYR A 596 17.81 -28.33 15.01
CA TYR A 596 18.83 -27.73 14.15
C TYR A 596 20.04 -28.65 14.09
N ALA A 597 20.46 -29.04 12.90
CA ALA A 597 21.71 -29.75 12.69
C ALA A 597 22.66 -28.86 11.88
N GLY A 598 23.87 -28.65 12.39
CA GLY A 598 24.96 -28.02 11.66
C GLY A 598 26.13 -28.99 11.55
N SER A 599 26.69 -29.13 10.35
CA SER A 599 27.95 -29.86 10.12
C SER A 599 29.03 -28.89 9.63
N TRP A 600 30.26 -29.10 10.07
CA TRP A 600 31.42 -28.33 9.61
C TRP A 600 32.55 -29.28 9.21
N SER A 601 33.33 -28.86 8.20
CA SER A 601 34.63 -29.48 7.94
C SER A 601 35.55 -29.22 9.14
N PRO A 602 36.45 -30.16 9.50
CA PRO A 602 37.38 -29.93 10.59
C PRO A 602 38.10 -28.59 10.39
N LEU A 603 38.03 -27.73 11.40
CA LEU A 603 38.76 -26.47 11.42
C LEU A 603 40.25 -26.77 11.27
N PRO A 604 41.04 -25.89 10.60
CA PRO A 604 42.46 -26.10 10.45
C PRO A 604 43.11 -26.33 11.82
N VAL A 605 44.09 -27.24 11.85
CA VAL A 605 44.77 -27.82 13.03
C VAL A 605 45.58 -26.79 13.85
N SER A 606 45.35 -25.49 13.65
CA SER A 606 46.18 -24.40 14.15
C SER A 606 45.66 -23.72 15.42
N ALA A 607 44.70 -24.31 16.14
CA ALA A 607 44.26 -23.78 17.44
C ALA A 607 45.04 -24.47 18.57
N ALA A 608 45.70 -23.68 19.42
CA ALA A 608 46.50 -24.20 20.53
C ALA A 608 45.62 -24.89 21.61
N PRO A 609 46.14 -25.87 22.38
CA PRO A 609 45.38 -26.51 23.47
C PRO A 609 44.85 -25.47 24.47
N GLY A 610 43.52 -25.35 24.57
CA GLY A 610 42.86 -24.40 25.47
C GLY A 610 42.43 -23.07 24.83
N GLU A 611 42.64 -22.87 23.53
CA GLU A 611 42.19 -21.69 22.79
C GLU A 611 40.67 -21.68 22.57
N GLU A 612 40.03 -20.53 22.75
CA GLU A 612 38.58 -20.35 22.58
C GLU A 612 38.27 -19.77 21.19
N VAL A 613 37.53 -20.50 20.37
CA VAL A 613 37.13 -20.04 19.02
C VAL A 613 35.64 -19.69 18.99
N GLU A 614 35.31 -18.49 18.47
CA GLU A 614 33.94 -18.01 18.27
C GLU A 614 33.40 -18.43 16.91
N ILE A 615 32.34 -19.24 16.88
CA ILE A 615 31.64 -19.62 15.65
C ILE A 615 30.29 -18.90 15.59
N ARG A 616 30.08 -18.10 14.53
CA ARG A 616 28.80 -17.44 14.25
C ARG A 616 27.98 -18.32 13.31
N LEU A 617 26.84 -18.82 13.80
CA LEU A 617 25.87 -19.55 12.98
C LEU A 617 24.79 -18.57 12.48
N LYS A 618 24.57 -18.55 11.16
CA LYS A 618 23.46 -17.83 10.52
C LYS A 618 22.34 -18.82 10.25
N VAL A 619 21.11 -18.49 10.65
CA VAL A 619 19.91 -19.31 10.41
C VAL A 619 19.13 -18.63 9.29
N ASP A 620 19.15 -19.21 8.09
CA ASP A 620 18.54 -18.58 6.92
C ASP A 620 17.05 -18.93 6.74
N ARG A 621 16.51 -19.95 7.42
CA ARG A 621 15.08 -20.33 7.42
C ARG A 621 14.72 -21.23 8.62
N ALA A 622 13.50 -21.13 9.14
CA ALA A 622 12.96 -22.05 10.14
C ALA A 622 11.53 -22.48 9.74
N GLU A 623 11.27 -23.78 9.68
CA GLU A 623 9.94 -24.34 9.42
C GLU A 623 9.54 -25.26 10.57
N GLY A 624 8.36 -25.04 11.15
CA GLY A 624 7.82 -25.87 12.23
C GLY A 624 6.96 -26.99 11.69
N SER A 625 7.14 -28.21 12.19
CA SER A 625 6.17 -29.30 12.00
C SER A 625 5.20 -29.34 13.18
N THR A 626 3.91 -29.52 12.90
CA THR A 626 2.89 -29.82 13.93
C THR A 626 2.64 -31.32 13.94
N GLY A 627 3.18 -32.05 14.92
CA GLY A 627 2.88 -33.47 15.10
C GLY A 627 3.30 -34.00 16.48
N PRO A 628 2.53 -34.93 17.09
CA PRO A 628 2.89 -35.54 18.36
C PRO A 628 4.03 -36.55 18.20
N VAL A 629 5.08 -36.42 19.01
CA VAL A 629 6.25 -37.30 18.99
C VAL A 629 5.96 -38.60 19.76
N TRP A 630 6.05 -39.73 19.07
CA TRP A 630 6.24 -41.06 19.67
C TRP A 630 7.73 -41.42 19.61
N TRP A 631 8.28 -41.92 20.71
CA TRP A 631 9.68 -42.34 20.83
C TRP A 631 9.92 -43.69 20.16
N HIS A 632 10.90 -43.79 19.25
CA HIS A 632 11.52 -45.08 18.89
C HIS A 632 13.04 -44.95 18.70
N HIS A 633 13.75 -45.90 19.32
CA HIS A 633 15.18 -46.17 19.21
C HIS A 633 15.58 -46.58 17.78
N GLY A 634 16.81 -46.24 17.35
CA GLY A 634 17.39 -46.56 16.01
C GLY A 634 17.60 -48.07 15.72
N PRO A 635 18.32 -48.49 14.64
CA PRO A 635 19.53 -47.83 14.07
C PRO A 635 19.78 -47.90 12.52
N ALA A 636 20.83 -47.16 12.10
CA ALA A 636 21.88 -47.45 11.08
C ALA A 636 21.74 -47.19 9.54
N TRP A 637 22.53 -46.19 9.07
CA TRP A 637 23.51 -46.11 7.94
C TRP A 637 23.14 -46.23 6.43
N ALA A 638 23.52 -45.20 5.63
CA ALA A 638 24.27 -45.28 4.36
C ALA A 638 24.81 -43.88 3.89
N PRO A 639 25.94 -43.77 3.11
CA PRO A 639 26.72 -42.54 2.87
C PRO A 639 26.32 -41.75 1.59
N PRO A 640 26.89 -40.54 1.33
CA PRO A 640 26.38 -39.59 0.35
C PRO A 640 26.98 -39.78 -1.05
N GLY A 641 26.13 -39.64 -2.07
CA GLY A 641 26.56 -39.49 -3.46
C GLY A 641 25.41 -39.51 -4.45
N ALA A 642 25.24 -38.39 -5.16
CA ALA A 642 24.48 -38.14 -6.41
C ALA A 642 23.33 -37.13 -6.26
N SER A 643 23.54 -35.94 -6.85
CA SER A 643 22.45 -35.13 -7.43
C SER A 643 21.78 -35.96 -8.54
N PRO A 644 20.46 -35.82 -8.78
CA PRO A 644 20.06 -34.92 -9.87
C PRO A 644 18.67 -34.26 -9.77
N GLU A 645 18.55 -33.17 -10.52
CA GLU A 645 17.41 -32.72 -11.35
C GLU A 645 15.96 -32.87 -10.86
N ILE A 646 15.25 -31.74 -10.85
CA ILE A 646 13.79 -31.71 -10.93
C ILE A 646 13.39 -30.91 -12.18
N SER A 647 12.86 -31.62 -13.18
CA SER A 647 11.97 -31.05 -14.21
C SER A 647 10.55 -31.57 -14.02
N PRO A 648 9.52 -30.80 -14.38
CA PRO A 648 8.14 -31.02 -13.97
C PRO A 648 7.40 -31.96 -14.94
N THR A 649 6.54 -32.83 -14.41
CA THR A 649 5.56 -33.55 -15.23
C THR A 649 4.14 -33.45 -14.67
N THR A 650 3.26 -33.06 -15.58
CA THR A 650 1.79 -33.05 -15.58
C THR A 650 1.23 -34.47 -15.35
N SER A 651 0.11 -34.65 -14.63
CA SER A 651 -1.23 -34.89 -15.22
C SER A 651 -2.19 -35.53 -14.18
N PRO A 652 -3.53 -35.46 -14.37
CA PRO A 652 -4.53 -35.53 -13.31
C PRO A 652 -5.19 -36.90 -13.13
N ARG A 653 -5.77 -37.18 -11.94
CA ARG A 653 -6.71 -38.29 -11.75
C ARG A 653 -8.14 -37.80 -11.54
N ARG A 654 -9.00 -38.21 -12.48
CA ARG A 654 -10.47 -38.27 -12.36
C ARG A 654 -10.87 -39.30 -11.31
N CYS A 655 -11.94 -39.02 -10.57
CA CYS A 655 -12.87 -40.04 -10.06
C CYS A 655 -14.30 -39.55 -10.27
N SER A 656 -15.10 -40.40 -10.90
CA SER A 656 -16.51 -40.24 -11.21
C SER A 656 -17.38 -41.12 -10.31
N THR A 657 -18.54 -40.58 -9.93
CA THR A 657 -19.86 -41.23 -9.66
C THR A 657 -20.01 -42.36 -8.63
N GLY A 658 -20.98 -42.21 -7.70
CA GLY A 658 -21.74 -43.34 -7.14
C GLY A 658 -22.31 -43.14 -5.73
N ARG A 659 -23.64 -43.17 -5.59
CA ARG A 659 -24.44 -42.97 -4.37
C ARG A 659 -24.32 -44.11 -3.33
N SER A 660 -24.27 -43.76 -2.04
CA SER A 660 -25.22 -44.15 -0.96
C SER A 660 -24.55 -43.95 0.42
N GLY A 661 -25.30 -43.44 1.38
CA GLY A 661 -24.76 -42.71 2.52
C GLY A 661 -24.44 -43.53 3.78
N LEU A 662 -23.60 -42.95 4.63
CA LEU A 662 -23.78 -42.82 6.07
C LEU A 662 -22.77 -41.80 6.64
N ARG A 663 -23.32 -40.96 7.53
CA ARG A 663 -22.77 -39.90 8.41
C ARG A 663 -21.24 -39.74 8.52
N CYS A 664 -20.75 -38.55 8.17
CA CYS A 664 -19.50 -37.96 8.65
C CYS A 664 -19.80 -36.74 9.56
N PRO A 665 -19.03 -36.52 10.64
CA PRO A 665 -19.25 -35.42 11.60
C PRO A 665 -18.83 -34.05 11.02
N PRO A 666 -19.29 -32.92 11.62
CA PRO A 666 -19.23 -31.62 10.96
C PRO A 666 -17.81 -31.07 10.85
N ARG A 667 -17.45 -30.63 9.64
CA ARG A 667 -16.30 -29.77 9.39
C ARG A 667 -16.58 -28.40 10.01
N SER A 668 -15.74 -28.03 10.97
CA SER A 668 -15.54 -26.66 11.43
C SER A 668 -14.61 -25.90 10.45
N PRO A 669 -14.57 -24.55 10.53
CA PRO A 669 -14.44 -23.68 9.37
C PRO A 669 -13.01 -23.60 8.80
N ILE A 670 -12.97 -23.39 7.48
CA ILE A 670 -11.83 -22.84 6.77
C ILE A 670 -11.62 -21.42 7.32
N TRP A 671 -10.64 -21.25 8.21
CA TRP A 671 -10.07 -19.95 8.50
C TRP A 671 -9.09 -19.61 7.38
N SER A 672 -9.51 -18.65 6.56
CA SER A 672 -8.59 -17.89 5.73
C SER A 672 -7.54 -17.23 6.63
N SER A 673 -6.32 -17.22 6.14
CA SER A 673 -5.16 -16.60 6.75
C SER A 673 -5.41 -15.11 7.04
N ALA A 674 -5.78 -14.79 8.27
CA ALA A 674 -5.71 -13.43 8.79
C ALA A 674 -4.24 -13.09 9.04
N ARG A 675 -3.64 -12.27 8.17
CA ARG A 675 -2.43 -11.52 8.50
C ARG A 675 -2.86 -10.39 9.43
N TRP A 676 -2.49 -10.48 10.71
CA TRP A 676 -2.59 -9.35 11.63
C TRP A 676 -1.39 -8.41 11.42
N PRO A 677 -1.61 -7.10 11.17
CA PRO A 677 -0.58 -6.10 11.35
C PRO A 677 -0.50 -5.73 12.84
N ILE A 678 0.70 -5.72 13.42
CA ILE A 678 0.94 -5.13 14.73
C ILE A 678 1.75 -3.85 14.52
N ALA A 679 1.09 -2.70 14.65
CA ALA A 679 1.71 -1.39 14.86
C ALA A 679 1.57 -1.00 16.34
N TRP A 680 2.61 -0.39 16.91
CA TRP A 680 2.59 0.21 18.26
C TRP A 680 2.63 1.75 18.16
N SER A 681 1.93 2.44 19.07
CA SER A 681 1.81 3.90 19.17
C SER A 681 2.20 4.42 20.58
N LEU A 682 2.63 5.69 20.63
CA LEU A 682 3.43 6.42 21.64
C LEU A 682 2.74 6.88 22.95
N ARG A 683 3.54 6.99 24.04
CA ARG A 683 4.02 8.25 24.73
C ARG A 683 4.92 7.86 25.94
N ARG A 684 5.87 8.65 26.49
CA ARG A 684 6.08 10.11 26.61
C ARG A 684 7.58 10.39 26.96
N GLY A 685 8.16 11.49 26.45
CA GLY A 685 9.14 12.32 27.17
C GLY A 685 10.65 11.96 27.17
N THR A 686 11.43 12.86 26.56
CA THR A 686 12.88 13.19 26.73
C THR A 686 13.98 12.17 26.36
N THR A 687 14.46 12.33 25.11
CA THR A 687 15.87 12.33 24.64
C THR A 687 16.91 11.43 25.32
N THR A 688 17.34 10.35 24.66
CA THR A 688 18.67 10.19 23.99
C THR A 688 18.73 8.89 23.18
N THR A 689 19.57 8.91 22.14
CA THR A 689 19.80 7.95 21.04
C THR A 689 20.32 6.55 21.43
N ALA A 690 19.85 5.48 20.76
CA ALA A 690 20.63 4.23 20.56
C ALA A 690 20.06 3.33 19.42
N HIS A 691 20.98 2.72 18.67
CA HIS A 691 20.82 2.00 17.40
C HIS A 691 20.10 0.63 17.47
N SER A 692 19.52 0.21 16.34
CA SER A 692 19.10 -1.18 16.08
C SER A 692 20.30 -2.12 16.02
N ARG A 693 20.34 -3.15 16.87
CA ARG A 693 21.31 -4.24 16.78
C ARG A 693 20.68 -5.47 16.13
N SER A 694 21.37 -6.07 15.16
CA SER A 694 21.10 -7.42 14.67
C SER A 694 21.46 -8.44 15.76
N ALA A 695 20.61 -9.45 15.95
CA ALA A 695 20.88 -10.53 16.91
C ALA A 695 21.74 -11.61 16.24
N SER A 696 22.99 -11.76 16.70
CA SER A 696 23.87 -12.88 16.39
C SER A 696 24.02 -13.75 17.65
N ARG A 697 23.91 -15.08 17.51
CA ARG A 697 24.13 -16.02 18.63
C ARG A 697 25.60 -16.43 18.68
N ARG A 698 26.16 -16.52 19.89
CA ARG A 698 27.57 -16.88 20.14
C ARG A 698 27.66 -18.22 20.86
N TRP A 699 28.55 -19.10 20.40
CA TRP A 699 28.84 -20.39 21.02
C TRP A 699 30.35 -20.53 21.22
N ARG A 700 30.78 -21.17 22.30
CA ARG A 700 32.21 -21.42 22.62
C ARG A 700 32.49 -22.92 22.69
N TRP A 701 33.59 -23.33 22.08
CA TRP A 701 34.10 -24.70 22.13
C TRP A 701 35.50 -24.69 22.74
N ARG A 702 35.87 -25.77 23.42
CA ARG A 702 37.22 -25.95 24.00
C ARG A 702 37.75 -27.32 23.60
N LEU A 703 39.02 -27.38 23.24
CA LEU A 703 39.74 -28.64 23.07
C LEU A 703 39.95 -29.25 24.48
N ALA A 704 39.50 -30.48 24.70
CA ALA A 704 39.85 -31.23 25.91
C ALA A 704 41.15 -32.00 25.64
N GLY A 705 42.12 -31.84 26.54
CA GLY A 705 43.41 -32.53 26.50
C GLY A 705 43.31 -33.98 26.94
#